data_AF-A0A928AFU5-F1
#
_entry.id   AF-A0A928AFU5-F1
#
_cell.length_a   1.000
_cell.length_b   1.000
_cell.length_c   1.000
_cell.angle_alpha   90.00
_cell.angle_beta   90.00
_cell.angle_gamma   90.00
#
_symmetry.space_group_name_H-M   'P 1'
#
loop_
_entity.id
_entity.type
_entity.pdbx_description
1 polymer ?
#
loop_
_entity_poly.entity_id
_entity_poly.type
_entity_poly.pdbx_seq_one_letter_code
_entity_poly.pdbx_strand_id
1 'polypeptide(L)'
;MKRYFIYIIMVVAALFVGCTTADLTETPEMTDVGNIEVSFSVDGTEVNTLNLPSVSQEVVVDVTLNVEGVYWTPISDKEWCQIVEEEHRGSGSFTIVVNANNSFDARETANITFQAGEFAVSKLAVNHSGNVFLFDQVYAAALNSASSVTTAVRTLEGVEWDFDNNGWISGAKGASTTVDGVTTTEVTISWVENTDASRFGELHFVTPADGDADGVFYVWQYGSDVDYDEEGNLLVAAQDAEPLEVRVPAQTVKEVIAPSWVSVEERTNSDKTVSYMLSFAGNPSDARIIRASEISLSMLSGTADVALPVVKQMYYVVDGIMTGEGFKAFAKAWNEGADVSQWHINGVPTFMGDIEMSEVEEWVSIGTEEHPFTGKFNGNGKIIKGLKSKHPLFGVCNGAEIEGITFDAECEFVAFEDFGSSYFLSALAADIRATTVTSCTNNAKVQFEAPSIATDECHVYVAGLVGKADATSTVQLCTNSGPVTITNSCSNSVDEGEVYVGGIVACNAGGVHNGFNNAEVTSGAISYYNWIGGVVGKSDAGANLQSNLNAGKVHYKSPKGMGTGCVVGYIGGVAGEVNGTVAKNTNDGQVISASPTTTVYVGGVAGKVDAETTLTENSNRVNSKIEASNTPKTIYVGGHYGLLDLESFTLEATDAIEFGGNIACGQCVDGATLYAGGFVGSTNGTLTLKGINRIGDIDVDLARTVTVAGFHIGGIVGGTPEDALTITDSTTSGAITIISKNGSTAGVIKGKYYVGGAVGSTSAGVTLTNVTNATPVAFSAKQDAAKSNPFHMGGIIGTVLDGNAVITDCTNSAKITNIHYNNRQYDTGYACDSAGGIAGSCGFSASYAGTVTISGCKSTADVTTYRGIVGGIAGFLKNATVSDCSFTAGIPLNYENTGYGGIVCIAEETTITNCTVKGAFSGKSAGSCIFNGGGIAGYILGESVVDGCSFFGNLTASFNANKEKDEYLGGLVGRADEDGIIKNSKYGGTVNGVDITANNFDKYIQGVNAKTGAASLGTVENCSYWDGK
;
A
#
# COMPACT_ATOMS: atom_id res chain seq x y z
N MET A 1 2.59 18.83 32.01
CA MET A 1 3.70 19.68 31.54
C MET A 1 3.61 19.82 30.02
N LYS A 2 3.51 21.09 29.55
CA LYS A 2 3.77 21.64 28.19
C LYS A 2 2.71 21.59 27.06
N ARG A 3 2.37 22.84 26.65
CA ARG A 3 1.93 23.41 25.33
C ARG A 3 0.41 23.40 25.08
N TYR A 4 -0.29 24.50 24.82
CA TYR A 4 -0.09 25.71 23.97
C TYR A 4 -0.94 26.87 24.56
N PHE A 5 -0.54 28.13 24.82
CA PHE A 5 0.00 29.26 24.02
C PHE A 5 -0.42 29.38 22.54
N ILE A 6 -1.06 30.53 22.25
CA ILE A 6 -1.33 31.23 20.96
C ILE A 6 -2.73 30.99 20.35
N TYR A 7 -3.64 31.97 20.52
CA TYR A 7 -4.31 32.73 19.45
C TYR A 7 -5.55 33.48 19.99
N ILE A 8 -5.42 34.73 20.45
CA ILE A 8 -6.39 35.81 20.16
C ILE A 8 -5.61 37.13 20.08
N ILE A 9 -5.09 37.43 18.89
CA ILE A 9 -4.96 38.81 18.41
C ILE A 9 -5.73 38.86 17.09
N MET A 10 -6.68 39.79 17.03
CA MET A 10 -6.97 40.73 15.95
C MET A 10 -8.42 40.82 15.42
N VAL A 11 -8.86 42.09 15.41
CA VAL A 11 -9.88 42.81 14.62
C VAL A 11 -11.35 42.58 15.03
N VAL A 12 -12.22 43.58 15.23
CA VAL A 12 -12.35 44.94 14.65
C VAL A 12 -13.13 45.83 15.67
N ALA A 13 -12.56 46.91 16.21
CA ALA A 13 -12.71 48.33 15.80
C ALA A 13 -14.14 48.88 15.67
N ALA A 14 -14.43 49.95 16.45
CA ALA A 14 -15.25 51.14 16.15
C ALA A 14 -15.92 51.70 17.44
N LEU A 15 -15.34 52.73 18.08
CA LEU A 15 -15.88 54.11 18.23
C LEU A 15 -16.07 54.40 19.76
N PHE A 16 -15.71 55.53 20.39
CA PHE A 16 -15.38 56.88 19.94
C PHE A 16 -14.40 57.58 20.91
N VAL A 17 -13.79 58.63 20.38
CA VAL A 17 -12.68 59.49 20.84
C VAL A 17 -13.10 60.62 21.81
N GLY A 18 -12.15 61.05 22.67
CA GLY A 18 -12.00 62.42 23.22
C GLY A 18 -11.76 62.40 24.75
N CYS A 19 -10.70 62.96 25.35
CA CYS A 19 -9.87 64.11 24.99
C CYS A 19 -8.53 64.13 25.77
N THR A 20 -7.47 64.52 25.07
CA THR A 20 -6.26 65.27 25.49
C THR A 20 -5.27 64.72 26.53
N THR A 21 -4.05 64.52 26.01
CA THR A 21 -2.74 64.59 26.66
C THR A 21 -2.47 65.97 27.30
N ALA A 22 -2.02 65.97 28.55
CA ALA A 22 -1.23 67.06 29.12
C ALA A 22 -0.05 66.46 29.89
N ASP A 23 1.14 66.99 29.58
CA ASP A 23 2.38 66.88 30.34
C ASP A 23 2.15 66.96 31.85
N LEU A 24 3.00 66.29 32.63
CA LEU A 24 3.89 66.98 33.57
C LEU A 24 4.95 65.98 34.06
N THR A 25 6.15 66.19 33.52
CA THR A 25 7.42 65.99 34.22
C THR A 25 7.32 66.51 35.65
N GLU A 26 7.36 65.63 36.63
CA GLU A 26 7.90 65.89 37.96
C GLU A 26 7.93 64.54 38.69
N THR A 27 9.12 63.97 38.86
CA THR A 27 9.38 63.08 40.00
C THR A 27 9.19 63.92 41.26
N PRO A 28 8.17 63.69 42.10
CA PRO A 28 8.15 64.28 43.41
C PRO A 28 9.18 63.50 44.23
N GLU A 29 10.16 64.21 44.76
CA GLU A 29 11.01 63.71 45.83
C GLU A 29 10.10 63.06 46.91
N MET A 30 10.43 61.82 47.31
CA MET A 30 9.88 61.22 48.53
C MET A 30 10.34 62.06 49.71
N THR A 31 9.59 63.11 50.03
CA THR A 31 9.72 63.84 51.29
C THR A 31 8.53 63.49 52.16
N ASP A 32 8.81 62.76 53.23
CA ASP A 32 7.95 62.44 54.38
C ASP A 32 6.53 61.96 54.04
N VAL A 33 6.42 60.69 53.62
CA VAL A 33 5.21 59.93 53.96
C VAL A 33 5.32 59.65 55.46
N GLY A 34 4.60 60.41 56.27
CA GLY A 34 4.39 60.06 57.69
C GLY A 34 3.84 58.62 57.80
N ASN A 35 3.85 58.03 58.99
CA ASN A 35 3.40 56.65 59.20
C ASN A 35 2.08 56.37 58.44
N ILE A 36 2.10 55.40 57.52
CA ILE A 36 0.90 54.97 56.80
C ILE A 36 -0.03 54.33 57.84
N GLU A 37 -1.19 54.93 58.04
CA GLU A 37 -2.24 54.42 58.91
C GLU A 37 -3.32 53.78 58.03
N VAL A 38 -3.49 52.48 58.22
CA VAL A 38 -4.54 51.67 57.59
C VAL A 38 -5.54 51.21 58.64
N SER A 39 -6.83 51.34 58.33
CA SER A 39 -7.95 50.72 59.05
C SER A 39 -8.83 49.94 58.09
N PHE A 40 -9.46 48.89 58.61
CA PHE A 40 -10.35 48.00 57.86
C PHE A 40 -11.76 48.15 58.42
N SER A 41 -12.78 48.17 57.57
CA SER A 41 -14.17 48.14 58.00
C SER A 41 -14.99 47.14 57.19
N VAL A 42 -15.99 46.55 57.83
CA VAL A 42 -17.03 45.75 57.16
C VAL A 42 -18.37 46.37 57.51
N ASP A 43 -19.21 46.59 56.51
CA ASP A 43 -20.50 47.28 56.64
C ASP A 43 -20.38 48.63 57.39
N GLY A 44 -19.31 49.38 57.12
CA GLY A 44 -19.04 50.68 57.74
C GLY A 44 -18.56 50.65 59.20
N THR A 45 -18.28 49.47 59.77
CA THR A 45 -17.76 49.31 61.13
C THR A 45 -16.29 48.88 61.11
N GLU A 46 -15.41 49.60 61.82
CA GLU A 46 -13.97 49.29 61.87
C GLU A 46 -13.69 47.97 62.59
N VAL A 47 -12.89 47.09 61.98
CA VAL A 47 -12.58 45.73 62.44
C VAL A 47 -11.08 45.43 62.39
N ASN A 48 -10.58 44.76 63.43
CA ASN A 48 -9.21 44.18 63.44
C ASN A 48 -9.26 42.64 63.47
N THR A 49 -10.44 42.06 63.68
CA THR A 49 -10.64 40.61 63.66
C THR A 49 -12.04 40.31 63.15
N LEU A 50 -12.13 39.44 62.15
CA LEU A 50 -13.37 38.88 61.62
C LEU A 50 -13.55 37.50 62.23
N ASN A 51 -14.62 37.32 63.02
CA ASN A 51 -15.01 36.01 63.51
C ASN A 51 -16.11 35.48 62.60
N LEU A 52 -15.74 34.57 61.72
CA LEU A 52 -16.63 34.04 60.71
C LEU A 52 -17.12 32.65 61.12
N PRO A 53 -18.41 32.35 60.90
CA PRO A 53 -18.98 31.03 61.17
C PRO A 53 -18.38 29.98 60.23
N SER A 54 -18.52 28.70 60.55
CA SER A 54 -17.93 27.55 59.83
C SER A 54 -18.32 27.41 58.35
N VAL A 55 -19.27 28.21 57.85
CA VAL A 55 -19.76 28.14 56.47
C VAL A 55 -18.81 28.83 55.47
N SER A 56 -18.95 28.49 54.19
CA SER A 56 -18.33 29.27 53.12
C SER A 56 -19.02 30.61 53.01
N GLN A 57 -18.25 31.69 52.85
CA GLN A 57 -18.83 33.01 52.64
C GLN A 57 -17.82 33.98 52.02
N GLU A 58 -18.37 34.97 51.31
CA GLU A 58 -17.62 36.14 50.86
C GLU A 58 -17.85 37.30 51.83
N VAL A 59 -16.77 38.01 52.14
CA VAL A 59 -16.80 39.21 52.97
C VAL A 59 -16.06 40.32 52.23
N VAL A 60 -16.78 41.39 51.91
CA VAL A 60 -16.16 42.61 51.37
C VAL A 60 -15.63 43.43 52.53
N VAL A 61 -14.34 43.77 52.47
CA VAL A 61 -13.64 44.54 53.48
C VAL A 61 -13.22 45.87 52.86
N ASP A 62 -13.77 46.96 53.39
CA ASP A 62 -13.37 48.31 53.06
C ASP A 62 -12.06 48.67 53.78
N VAL A 63 -11.17 49.37 53.08
CA VAL A 63 -9.86 49.80 53.55
C VAL A 63 -9.79 51.32 53.45
N THR A 64 -9.56 51.97 54.58
CA THR A 64 -9.33 53.42 54.64
C THR A 64 -7.86 53.70 54.89
N LEU A 65 -7.28 54.58 54.07
CA LEU A 65 -5.89 55.01 54.18
C LEU A 65 -5.81 56.50 54.51
N ASN A 66 -4.86 56.86 55.37
CA ASN A 66 -4.53 58.27 55.60
C ASN A 66 -3.82 58.95 54.40
N VAL A 67 -3.38 58.17 53.40
CA VAL A 67 -2.71 58.65 52.18
C VAL A 67 -3.30 57.98 50.93
N GLU A 68 -4.10 58.73 50.18
CA GLU A 68 -4.84 58.27 48.99
C GLU A 68 -3.99 57.95 47.74
N GLY A 69 -2.67 58.21 47.79
CA GLY A 69 -1.76 58.04 46.64
C GLY A 69 -1.07 56.68 46.56
N VAL A 70 -1.22 55.83 47.59
CA VAL A 70 -0.46 54.58 47.80
C VAL A 70 -1.13 53.39 47.10
N TYR A 71 -0.34 52.57 46.41
CA TYR A 71 -0.79 51.28 45.86
C TYR A 71 -0.60 50.16 46.87
N TRP A 72 -1.57 49.26 46.95
CA TRP A 72 -1.53 48.15 47.90
C TRP A 72 -2.25 46.91 47.40
N THR A 73 -1.84 45.76 47.95
CA THR A 73 -2.48 44.46 47.75
C THR A 73 -2.66 43.74 49.10
N PRO A 74 -3.82 43.09 49.32
CA PRO A 74 -4.03 42.24 50.49
C PRO A 74 -3.56 40.81 50.21
N ILE A 75 -2.90 40.18 51.20
CA ILE A 75 -2.42 38.80 51.09
C ILE A 75 -2.86 38.00 52.31
N SER A 76 -3.45 36.83 52.07
CA SER A 76 -3.77 35.85 53.12
C SER A 76 -2.65 34.83 53.30
N ASP A 77 -2.39 34.43 54.54
CA ASP A 77 -1.40 33.39 54.89
C ASP A 77 -1.98 31.96 54.95
N LYS A 78 -3.29 31.77 54.73
CA LYS A 78 -3.96 30.46 54.74
C LYS A 78 -4.74 30.20 53.47
N GLU A 79 -4.59 29.00 52.89
CA GLU A 79 -5.25 28.58 51.65
C GLU A 79 -6.79 28.53 51.72
N TRP A 80 -7.34 28.38 52.93
CA TRP A 80 -8.79 28.32 53.16
C TRP A 80 -9.48 29.70 53.20
N CYS A 81 -8.70 30.77 53.30
CA CYS A 81 -9.14 32.17 53.32
C CYS A 81 -8.50 32.87 52.12
N GLN A 82 -9.20 32.94 51.00
CA GLN A 82 -8.67 33.41 49.72
C GLN A 82 -9.01 34.88 49.48
N ILE A 83 -8.15 35.57 48.75
CA ILE A 83 -8.36 36.95 48.30
C ILE A 83 -8.66 36.90 46.81
N VAL A 84 -9.73 37.58 46.39
CA VAL A 84 -10.00 37.79 44.96
C VAL A 84 -9.00 38.85 44.46
N GLU A 85 -8.16 38.52 43.48
CA GLU A 85 -7.01 39.37 43.06
C GLU A 85 -7.43 40.80 42.68
N GLU A 86 -7.07 41.77 43.52
CA GLU A 86 -7.35 43.19 43.29
C GLU A 86 -6.13 44.06 43.68
N GLU A 87 -5.66 44.90 42.75
CA GLU A 87 -4.65 45.94 43.01
C GLU A 87 -5.37 47.28 43.18
N HIS A 88 -5.11 47.95 44.31
CA HIS A 88 -5.84 49.16 44.67
C HIS A 88 -4.92 50.36 44.82
N ARG A 89 -5.49 51.57 44.65
CA ARG A 89 -4.80 52.84 44.89
C ARG A 89 -5.66 53.74 45.78
N GLY A 90 -5.10 54.19 46.89
CA GLY A 90 -5.83 54.95 47.91
C GLY A 90 -6.80 54.07 48.71
N SER A 91 -7.78 54.66 49.38
CA SER A 91 -8.84 53.91 50.06
C SER A 91 -9.64 53.09 49.05
N GLY A 92 -10.02 51.87 49.41
CA GLY A 92 -10.66 50.92 48.49
C GLY A 92 -11.37 49.81 49.26
N SER A 93 -11.67 48.70 48.59
CA SER A 93 -12.30 47.53 49.20
C SER A 93 -11.78 46.28 48.52
N PHE A 94 -11.62 45.18 49.25
CA PHE A 94 -11.27 43.88 48.67
C PHE A 94 -12.21 42.79 49.18
N THR A 95 -12.32 41.69 48.43
CA THR A 95 -13.18 40.56 48.81
C THR A 95 -12.37 39.40 49.35
N ILE A 96 -12.77 38.91 50.53
CA ILE A 96 -12.28 37.67 51.12
C ILE A 96 -13.28 36.56 50.81
N VAL A 97 -12.82 35.45 50.25
CA VAL A 97 -13.58 34.22 50.07
C VAL A 97 -13.10 33.18 51.08
N VAL A 98 -13.98 32.79 51.99
CA VAL A 98 -13.67 31.76 52.99
C VAL A 98 -14.32 30.45 52.60
N ASN A 99 -13.54 29.38 52.49
CA ASN A 99 -14.04 28.03 52.25
C ASN A 99 -14.65 27.45 53.54
N ALA A 100 -15.75 26.69 53.47
CA ALA A 100 -16.37 26.04 54.62
C ALA A 100 -15.38 25.20 55.45
N ASN A 101 -15.53 25.22 56.76
CA ASN A 101 -14.78 24.40 57.70
C ASN A 101 -15.47 23.05 57.87
N ASN A 102 -14.87 22.00 57.33
CA ASN A 102 -15.38 20.64 57.45
C ASN A 102 -14.81 19.89 58.65
N SER A 103 -14.51 20.62 59.73
CA SER A 103 -14.02 20.08 61.00
C SER A 103 -14.81 20.66 62.16
N PHE A 104 -14.98 19.88 63.23
CA PHE A 104 -15.52 20.38 64.50
C PHE A 104 -14.56 21.36 65.20
N ASP A 105 -13.28 21.34 64.83
CA ASP A 105 -12.28 22.26 65.37
C ASP A 105 -12.28 23.58 64.60
N ALA A 106 -12.16 24.70 65.32
CA ALA A 106 -11.88 25.99 64.70
C ALA A 106 -10.55 25.94 63.96
N ARG A 107 -10.50 26.59 62.79
CA ARG A 107 -9.25 26.67 62.03
C ARG A 107 -8.27 27.62 62.72
N GLU A 108 -6.99 27.35 62.51
CA GLU A 108 -5.95 28.33 62.84
C GLU A 108 -6.25 29.64 62.12
N THR A 109 -6.31 30.74 62.87
CA THR A 109 -6.57 32.10 62.37
C THR A 109 -5.75 32.43 61.13
N ALA A 110 -6.41 32.92 60.08
CA ALA A 110 -5.75 33.50 58.92
C ALA A 110 -5.43 34.97 59.19
N ASN A 111 -4.28 35.45 58.74
CA ASN A 111 -3.85 36.82 58.90
C ASN A 111 -3.78 37.48 57.52
N ILE A 112 -4.63 38.47 57.30
CA ILE A 112 -4.58 39.28 56.09
C ILE A 112 -3.57 40.40 56.30
N THR A 113 -2.52 40.36 55.50
CA THR A 113 -1.44 41.34 55.49
C THR A 113 -1.71 42.37 54.41
N PHE A 114 -1.77 43.64 54.82
CA PHE A 114 -1.76 44.76 53.88
C PHE A 114 -0.32 45.03 53.46
N GLN A 115 -0.06 44.98 52.15
CA GLN A 115 1.26 45.21 51.59
C GLN A 115 1.23 46.41 50.63
N ALA A 116 2.07 47.41 50.91
CA ALA A 116 2.25 48.60 50.09
C ALA A 116 3.77 48.89 49.92
N GLY A 117 4.36 48.36 48.85
CA GLY A 117 5.82 48.41 48.65
C GLY A 117 6.58 47.57 49.71
N GLU A 118 7.55 48.18 50.40
CA GLU A 118 8.30 47.54 51.51
C GLU A 118 7.55 47.55 52.85
N PHE A 119 6.42 48.27 52.94
CA PHE A 119 5.58 48.29 54.14
C PHE A 119 4.60 47.11 54.09
N ALA A 120 4.71 46.20 55.07
CA ALA A 120 3.79 45.08 55.26
C ALA A 120 3.33 45.05 56.71
N VAL A 121 2.01 45.12 56.93
CA VAL A 121 1.42 45.02 58.28
C VAL A 121 0.21 44.11 58.27
N SER A 122 0.23 43.11 59.15
CA SER A 122 -0.95 42.29 59.47
C SER A 122 -1.78 43.02 60.52
N LYS A 123 -2.99 43.48 60.16
CA LYS A 123 -3.95 44.04 61.13
C LYS A 123 -5.33 43.39 61.08
N LEU A 124 -5.60 42.49 60.14
CA LEU A 124 -6.89 41.82 60.04
C LEU A 124 -6.73 40.32 60.22
N ALA A 125 -7.12 39.84 61.39
CA ALA A 125 -7.21 38.41 61.68
C ALA A 125 -8.58 37.87 61.27
N VAL A 126 -8.62 36.72 60.61
CA VAL A 126 -9.85 36.02 60.24
C VAL A 126 -9.88 34.70 61.01
N ASN A 127 -10.76 34.65 62.01
CA ASN A 127 -11.06 33.43 62.75
C ASN A 127 -12.21 32.71 62.06
N HIS A 128 -12.11 31.39 61.97
CA HIS A 128 -13.13 30.56 61.35
C HIS A 128 -13.54 29.45 62.31
N SER A 129 -14.79 29.49 62.77
CA SER A 129 -15.26 28.58 63.82
C SER A 129 -15.29 27.12 63.35
N GLY A 130 -15.21 26.20 64.30
CA GLY A 130 -15.51 24.79 64.08
C GLY A 130 -16.97 24.61 63.67
N ASN A 131 -17.24 23.59 62.88
CA ASN A 131 -18.58 23.26 62.43
C ASN A 131 -19.34 22.50 63.51
N VAL A 132 -20.67 22.68 63.57
CA VAL A 132 -21.54 21.95 64.49
C VAL A 132 -22.06 20.66 63.81
N PHE A 133 -22.31 20.72 62.51
CA PHE A 133 -22.78 19.61 61.69
C PHE A 133 -21.84 19.34 60.52
N LEU A 134 -21.39 18.09 60.39
CA LEU A 134 -20.71 17.63 59.18
C LEU A 134 -21.64 16.69 58.43
N PHE A 135 -21.94 17.05 57.18
CA PHE A 135 -22.84 16.32 56.31
C PHE A 135 -22.05 15.53 55.27
N ASP A 136 -22.51 14.31 54.97
CA ASP A 136 -21.99 13.55 53.83
C ASP A 136 -22.56 14.08 52.48
N GLN A 137 -23.76 14.66 52.53
CA GLN A 137 -24.45 15.29 51.42
C GLN A 137 -25.32 16.43 51.95
N VAL A 138 -25.30 17.60 51.28
CA VAL A 138 -26.03 18.81 51.67
C VAL A 138 -27.08 19.27 50.65
N TYR A 139 -27.16 18.59 49.50
CA TYR A 139 -28.03 18.99 48.41
C TYR A 139 -28.66 17.76 47.73
N ALA A 140 -29.92 17.85 47.34
CA ALA A 140 -30.59 16.88 46.48
C ALA A 140 -31.29 17.58 45.31
N ALA A 141 -31.18 16.97 44.12
CA ALA A 141 -32.03 17.28 42.98
C ALA A 141 -33.09 16.18 42.84
N ALA A 142 -34.35 16.57 42.80
CA ALA A 142 -35.48 15.67 42.88
C ALA A 142 -36.48 15.88 41.74
N LEU A 143 -37.12 14.79 41.34
CA LEU A 143 -38.28 14.80 40.46
C LEU A 143 -39.51 15.42 41.14
N ASN A 144 -40.57 15.66 40.38
CA ASN A 144 -41.83 16.19 40.92
C ASN A 144 -42.51 15.24 41.92
N SER A 145 -42.20 13.95 41.90
CA SER A 145 -42.78 12.96 42.81
C SER A 145 -42.29 13.11 44.26
N ALA A 146 -43.12 12.68 45.21
CA ALA A 146 -42.71 12.57 46.60
C ALA A 146 -41.58 11.54 46.73
N SER A 147 -40.48 11.92 47.38
CA SER A 147 -39.31 11.05 47.53
C SER A 147 -38.51 11.44 48.77
N SER A 148 -37.42 10.71 49.03
CA SER A 148 -36.54 10.96 50.16
C SER A 148 -35.10 10.56 49.84
N VAL A 149 -34.14 11.24 50.47
CA VAL A 149 -32.73 10.87 50.47
C VAL A 149 -32.25 10.61 51.89
N THR A 150 -31.34 9.65 52.04
CA THR A 150 -30.67 9.40 53.31
C THR A 150 -29.24 9.95 53.27
N THR A 151 -28.88 10.74 54.26
CA THR A 151 -27.53 11.29 54.44
C THR A 151 -27.06 11.04 55.88
N ALA A 152 -25.75 10.96 56.11
CA ALA A 152 -25.21 10.88 57.46
C ALA A 152 -24.85 12.28 57.96
N VAL A 153 -25.28 12.59 59.17
CA VAL A 153 -25.00 13.83 59.86
C VAL A 153 -24.15 13.53 61.08
N ARG A 154 -22.98 14.15 61.16
CA ARG A 154 -22.01 13.95 62.23
C ARG A 154 -22.00 15.17 63.15
N THR A 155 -22.09 14.92 64.45
CA THR A 155 -21.96 15.93 65.51
C THR A 155 -20.97 15.46 66.57
N LEU A 156 -20.45 16.36 67.40
CA LEU A 156 -19.74 15.95 68.61
C LEU A 156 -20.70 15.20 69.57
N GLU A 157 -20.16 14.28 70.35
CA GLU A 157 -20.92 13.51 71.34
C GLU A 157 -21.63 14.44 72.33
N GLY A 158 -22.94 14.27 72.48
CA GLY A 158 -23.77 15.04 73.42
C GLY A 158 -24.42 16.31 72.85
N VAL A 159 -24.20 16.64 71.58
CA VAL A 159 -24.94 17.72 70.90
C VAL A 159 -26.40 17.30 70.69
N GLU A 160 -27.34 17.97 71.35
CA GLU A 160 -28.77 17.85 71.07
C GLU A 160 -29.14 18.77 69.90
N TRP A 161 -29.96 18.27 68.98
CA TRP A 161 -30.42 19.00 67.80
C TRP A 161 -31.76 18.46 67.31
N ASP A 162 -32.46 19.17 66.43
CA ASP A 162 -33.67 18.72 65.73
C ASP A 162 -33.79 19.39 64.36
N PHE A 163 -34.88 19.13 63.63
CA PHE A 163 -35.18 19.75 62.34
C PHE A 163 -36.23 20.86 62.46
N ASP A 164 -36.05 21.96 61.73
CA ASP A 164 -37.13 22.90 61.44
C ASP A 164 -37.90 22.42 60.19
N ASN A 165 -38.76 21.44 60.40
CA ASN A 165 -39.56 20.85 59.34
C ASN A 165 -40.52 21.88 58.74
N ASN A 166 -40.51 22.02 57.42
CA ASN A 166 -41.43 22.90 56.72
C ASN A 166 -42.54 22.09 56.02
N GLY A 167 -43.52 22.81 55.44
CA GLY A 167 -44.72 22.19 54.87
C GLY A 167 -44.47 21.23 53.70
N TRP A 168 -43.26 21.17 53.12
CA TRP A 168 -42.95 20.31 51.97
C TRP A 168 -41.63 19.55 52.06
N ILE A 169 -40.68 19.93 52.92
CA ILE A 169 -39.45 19.17 53.25
C ILE A 169 -39.45 18.85 54.75
N SER A 170 -39.15 17.61 55.10
CA SER A 170 -39.05 17.16 56.50
C SER A 170 -37.88 16.19 56.71
N GLY A 171 -37.23 16.27 57.87
CA GLY A 171 -36.17 15.35 58.30
C GLY A 171 -36.65 14.39 59.40
N ALA A 172 -36.12 13.17 59.37
CA ALA A 172 -36.30 12.16 60.40
C ALA A 172 -34.96 11.53 60.80
N LYS A 173 -34.73 11.35 62.11
CA LYS A 173 -33.52 10.71 62.63
C LYS A 173 -33.67 9.19 62.62
N GLY A 174 -32.68 8.51 62.05
CA GLY A 174 -32.52 7.06 62.02
C GLY A 174 -31.57 6.56 63.10
N ALA A 175 -30.80 5.52 62.77
CA ALA A 175 -29.83 4.95 63.69
C ALA A 175 -28.64 5.90 63.92
N SER A 176 -28.13 5.94 65.14
CA SER A 176 -26.94 6.72 65.50
C SER A 176 -25.84 5.82 66.07
N THR A 177 -24.60 6.09 65.70
CA THR A 177 -23.40 5.41 66.23
C THR A 177 -22.37 6.44 66.68
N THR A 178 -21.83 6.27 67.89
CA THR A 178 -20.76 7.14 68.42
C THR A 178 -19.42 6.42 68.37
N VAL A 179 -18.42 7.04 67.76
CA VAL A 179 -17.03 6.56 67.70
C VAL A 179 -16.11 7.76 67.96
N ASP A 180 -15.14 7.60 68.87
CA ASP A 180 -14.12 8.61 69.19
C ASP A 180 -14.66 10.04 69.46
N GLY A 181 -15.78 10.15 70.17
CA GLY A 181 -16.37 11.44 70.55
C GLY A 181 -17.18 12.14 69.45
N VAL A 182 -17.41 11.46 68.32
CA VAL A 182 -18.29 11.92 67.23
C VAL A 182 -19.48 10.96 67.11
N THR A 183 -20.70 11.50 67.14
CA THR A 183 -21.94 10.78 66.86
C THR A 183 -22.32 10.98 65.41
N THR A 184 -22.36 9.88 64.65
CA THR A 184 -22.95 9.85 63.30
C THR A 184 -24.40 9.41 63.41
N THR A 185 -25.33 10.22 62.93
CA THR A 185 -26.76 9.93 62.85
C THR A 185 -27.17 9.81 61.39
N GLU A 186 -27.81 8.70 61.03
CA GLU A 186 -28.47 8.56 59.74
C GLU A 186 -29.72 9.46 59.72
N VAL A 187 -29.87 10.27 58.68
CA VAL A 187 -30.99 11.20 58.52
C VAL A 187 -31.69 10.92 57.21
N THR A 188 -32.99 10.68 57.28
CA THR A 188 -33.85 10.61 56.10
C THR A 188 -34.53 11.95 55.90
N ILE A 189 -34.25 12.60 54.78
CA ILE A 189 -34.86 13.86 54.35
C ILE A 189 -35.89 13.52 53.29
N SER A 190 -37.15 13.85 53.54
CA SER A 190 -38.28 13.55 52.67
C SER A 190 -38.94 14.82 52.17
N TRP A 191 -39.47 14.80 50.95
CA TRP A 191 -40.25 15.88 50.39
C TRP A 191 -41.54 15.38 49.76
N VAL A 192 -42.56 16.23 49.75
CA VAL A 192 -43.85 15.94 49.13
C VAL A 192 -43.81 16.18 47.62
N GLU A 193 -44.81 15.66 46.91
CA GLU A 193 -44.99 15.90 45.48
C GLU A 193 -45.08 17.41 45.16
N ASN A 194 -44.48 17.83 44.05
CA ASN A 194 -44.56 19.19 43.52
C ASN A 194 -45.49 19.21 42.30
N THR A 195 -46.66 19.81 42.45
CA THR A 195 -47.63 19.96 41.34
C THR A 195 -47.62 21.36 40.73
N ASP A 196 -46.77 22.26 41.24
CA ASP A 196 -46.57 23.63 40.77
C ASP A 196 -45.24 23.74 40.01
N ALA A 197 -44.73 24.94 39.72
CA ALA A 197 -43.44 25.13 39.06
C ALA A 197 -42.25 24.64 39.92
N SER A 198 -41.10 24.40 39.28
CA SER A 198 -39.85 23.98 39.92
C SER A 198 -39.51 24.90 41.09
N ARG A 199 -39.11 24.30 42.21
CA ARG A 199 -38.92 25.00 43.48
C ARG A 199 -37.59 24.63 44.13
N PHE A 200 -37.00 25.63 44.78
CA PHE A 200 -35.82 25.48 45.62
C PHE A 200 -36.24 25.65 47.08
N GLY A 201 -35.75 24.79 47.97
CA GLY A 201 -36.01 24.94 49.40
C GLY A 201 -34.95 24.36 50.28
N GLU A 202 -35.13 24.64 51.57
CA GLU A 202 -34.14 24.44 52.61
C GLU A 202 -34.79 23.70 53.80
N LEU A 203 -34.05 22.76 54.38
CA LEU A 203 -34.35 22.15 55.66
C LEU A 203 -33.26 22.55 56.65
N HIS A 204 -33.65 23.24 57.70
CA HIS A 204 -32.72 23.76 58.70
C HIS A 204 -32.55 22.75 59.84
N PHE A 205 -31.31 22.54 60.24
CA PHE A 205 -30.88 21.76 61.40
C PHE A 205 -30.61 22.73 62.54
N VAL A 206 -31.28 22.53 63.67
CA VAL A 206 -31.28 23.51 64.76
C VAL A 206 -30.83 22.87 66.07
N THR A 207 -30.02 23.58 66.85
CA THR A 207 -29.75 23.21 68.24
C THR A 207 -30.69 23.97 69.20
N PRO A 208 -31.07 23.40 70.37
CA PRO A 208 -32.06 24.01 71.27
C PRO A 208 -31.66 25.37 71.89
N ALA A 209 -30.41 25.79 71.75
CA ALA A 209 -29.84 26.91 72.51
C ALA A 209 -30.01 28.27 71.83
N ASP A 210 -29.94 28.36 70.50
CA ASP A 210 -29.80 29.65 69.80
C ASP A 210 -30.87 29.96 68.74
N GLY A 211 -31.73 29.01 68.37
CA GLY A 211 -32.91 29.27 67.50
C GLY A 211 -32.60 29.66 66.05
N ASP A 212 -31.35 29.90 65.70
CA ASP A 212 -30.85 30.08 64.33
C ASP A 212 -30.44 28.72 63.71
N ALA A 213 -30.46 28.62 62.39
CA ALA A 213 -30.07 27.42 61.67
C ALA A 213 -28.56 27.17 61.74
N ASP A 214 -28.17 26.07 62.35
CA ASP A 214 -26.77 25.67 62.56
C ASP A 214 -26.25 24.76 61.42
N GLY A 215 -27.14 24.29 60.55
CA GLY A 215 -26.83 23.57 59.31
C GLY A 215 -28.04 23.55 58.36
N VAL A 216 -27.82 23.45 57.06
CA VAL A 216 -28.89 23.48 56.05
C VAL A 216 -28.70 22.37 55.04
N PHE A 217 -29.79 21.68 54.71
CA PHE A 217 -29.88 20.80 53.56
C PHE A 217 -30.80 21.41 52.51
N TYR A 218 -30.38 21.37 51.26
CA TYR A 218 -31.06 22.04 50.14
C TYR A 218 -31.70 21.02 49.21
N VAL A 219 -32.91 21.32 48.73
CA VAL A 219 -33.61 20.51 47.74
C VAL A 219 -34.03 21.38 46.56
N TRP A 220 -33.55 21.05 45.37
CA TRP A 220 -34.17 21.47 44.12
C TRP A 220 -35.16 20.40 43.69
N GLN A 221 -36.42 20.78 43.53
CA GLN A 221 -37.45 19.86 43.08
C GLN A 221 -38.09 20.40 41.80
N TYR A 222 -37.96 19.64 40.71
CA TYR A 222 -38.63 19.98 39.46
C TYR A 222 -40.15 19.94 39.62
N GLY A 223 -40.85 20.73 38.82
CA GLY A 223 -42.30 20.88 38.88
C GLY A 223 -43.00 20.65 37.54
N SER A 224 -44.26 21.09 37.46
CA SER A 224 -45.13 21.03 36.26
C SER A 224 -44.67 21.90 35.08
N ASP A 225 -43.62 22.70 35.25
CA ASP A 225 -42.91 23.45 34.22
C ASP A 225 -41.94 22.60 33.38
N VAL A 226 -41.74 21.33 33.76
CA VAL A 226 -40.94 20.35 33.02
C VAL A 226 -41.80 19.15 32.63
N ASP A 227 -41.54 18.57 31.46
CA ASP A 227 -42.20 17.35 31.01
C ASP A 227 -41.50 16.09 31.56
N TYR A 228 -42.27 15.03 31.79
CA TYR A 228 -41.78 13.75 32.32
C TYR A 228 -42.23 12.56 31.46
N ASP A 229 -41.42 11.51 31.40
CA ASP A 229 -41.83 10.23 30.79
C ASP A 229 -42.54 9.29 31.80
N GLU A 230 -43.00 8.12 31.35
CA GLU A 230 -43.71 7.13 32.18
C GLU A 230 -42.84 6.56 33.33
N GLU A 231 -41.51 6.67 33.22
CA GLU A 231 -40.54 6.23 34.21
C GLU A 231 -40.13 7.37 35.17
N GLY A 232 -40.63 8.59 34.95
CA GLY A 232 -40.35 9.79 35.74
C GLY A 232 -39.09 10.54 35.32
N ASN A 233 -38.47 10.25 34.17
CA ASN A 233 -37.29 10.99 33.69
C ASN A 233 -37.70 12.33 33.08
N LEU A 234 -36.81 13.32 33.11
CA LEU A 234 -37.05 14.65 32.52
C LEU A 234 -37.04 14.52 31.00
N LEU A 235 -38.07 15.05 30.33
CA LEU A 235 -38.24 14.99 28.89
C LEU A 235 -38.00 16.36 28.26
N VAL A 236 -37.14 16.42 27.24
CA VAL A 236 -36.89 17.66 26.47
C VAL A 236 -37.15 17.46 24.98
N ALA A 237 -37.59 18.55 24.33
CA ALA A 237 -37.97 18.54 22.91
C ALA A 237 -36.78 18.22 21.99
N ALA A 238 -37.09 17.65 20.83
CA ALA A 238 -36.08 17.26 19.85
C ALA A 238 -35.39 18.45 19.15
N GLN A 239 -36.10 19.58 19.04
CA GLN A 239 -35.62 20.85 18.51
C GLN A 239 -36.09 21.97 19.42
N ASP A 240 -35.34 23.08 19.43
CA ASP A 240 -35.71 24.32 20.11
C ASP A 240 -36.17 24.08 21.55
N ALA A 241 -35.50 23.16 22.25
CA ALA A 241 -35.82 22.82 23.63
C ALA A 241 -35.51 24.01 24.54
N GLU A 242 -36.48 24.36 25.38
CA GLU A 242 -36.27 25.36 26.42
C GLU A 242 -35.19 24.87 27.41
N PRO A 243 -34.28 25.74 27.88
CA PRO A 243 -33.24 25.35 28.82
C PRO A 243 -33.83 24.85 30.14
N LEU A 244 -33.30 23.75 30.68
CA LEU A 244 -33.65 23.27 32.01
C LEU A 244 -32.83 24.00 33.07
N GLU A 245 -33.49 24.56 34.08
CA GLU A 245 -32.82 25.22 35.21
C GLU A 245 -32.56 24.22 36.34
N VAL A 246 -31.35 24.27 36.91
CA VAL A 246 -31.05 23.70 38.23
C VAL A 246 -30.51 24.76 39.13
N ARG A 247 -31.14 24.91 40.30
CA ARG A 247 -30.78 25.94 41.26
C ARG A 247 -30.09 25.35 42.48
N VAL A 248 -28.93 25.90 42.81
CA VAL A 248 -28.09 25.47 43.93
C VAL A 248 -27.75 26.66 44.84
N PRO A 249 -27.31 26.44 46.09
CA PRO A 249 -26.73 27.50 46.89
C PRO A 249 -25.43 28.02 46.25
N ALA A 250 -25.13 29.31 46.41
CA ALA A 250 -23.87 29.87 45.93
C ALA A 250 -22.66 29.13 46.55
N GLN A 251 -21.55 29.08 45.80
CA GLN A 251 -20.29 28.47 46.25
C GLN A 251 -20.40 27.03 46.78
N THR A 252 -21.31 26.23 46.23
CA THR A 252 -21.50 24.82 46.61
C THR A 252 -21.06 23.84 45.51
N VAL A 253 -21.19 24.23 44.24
CA VAL A 253 -20.81 23.42 43.07
C VAL A 253 -19.46 23.89 42.54
N LYS A 254 -18.55 22.92 42.31
CA LYS A 254 -17.24 23.12 41.70
C LYS A 254 -17.33 23.16 40.18
N GLU A 255 -18.06 22.22 39.58
CA GLU A 255 -18.30 22.14 38.13
C GLU A 255 -19.55 21.29 37.83
N VAL A 256 -20.18 21.55 36.69
CA VAL A 256 -21.28 20.73 36.15
C VAL A 256 -20.70 19.78 35.11
N ILE A 257 -20.86 18.47 35.32
CA ILE A 257 -20.40 17.42 34.42
C ILE A 257 -21.58 17.07 33.49
N ALA A 258 -21.48 17.50 32.22
CA ALA A 258 -22.52 17.32 31.22
C ALA A 258 -21.94 16.75 29.91
N PRO A 259 -22.75 16.01 29.11
CA PRO A 259 -22.30 15.50 27.82
C PRO A 259 -22.17 16.64 26.78
N SER A 260 -21.43 16.39 25.70
CA SER A 260 -21.08 17.40 24.68
C SER A 260 -22.26 18.07 23.97
N TRP A 261 -23.46 17.49 24.05
CA TRP A 261 -24.69 18.02 23.46
C TRP A 261 -25.50 18.92 24.41
N VAL A 262 -25.01 19.12 25.64
CA VAL A 262 -25.57 20.02 26.64
C VAL A 262 -24.59 21.16 26.89
N SER A 263 -25.02 22.39 26.68
CA SER A 263 -24.26 23.58 27.09
C SER A 263 -24.80 24.12 28.40
N VAL A 264 -23.90 24.47 29.31
CA VAL A 264 -24.24 24.98 30.64
C VAL A 264 -23.93 26.47 30.72
N GLU A 265 -24.93 27.29 31.05
CA GLU A 265 -24.76 28.71 31.37
C GLU A 265 -25.01 28.94 32.86
N GLU A 266 -24.09 29.61 33.55
CA GLU A 266 -24.21 29.94 34.96
C GLU A 266 -24.79 31.34 35.16
N ARG A 267 -25.77 31.48 36.07
CA ARG A 267 -26.34 32.77 36.49
C ARG A 267 -26.40 32.87 38.01
N THR A 268 -25.71 33.86 38.58
CA THR A 268 -25.85 34.20 40.01
C THR A 268 -27.15 34.97 40.25
N ASN A 269 -27.93 34.52 41.24
CA ASN A 269 -29.18 35.16 41.62
C ASN A 269 -28.98 36.13 42.81
N SER A 270 -29.87 37.11 42.94
CA SER A 270 -29.81 38.11 44.00
C SER A 270 -30.01 37.56 45.42
N ASP A 271 -30.52 36.33 45.55
CA ASP A 271 -30.79 35.65 46.82
C ASP A 271 -29.68 34.67 47.23
N LYS A 272 -28.46 34.86 46.71
CA LYS A 272 -27.28 34.04 47.05
C LYS A 272 -27.40 32.56 46.62
N THR A 273 -28.20 32.30 45.60
CA THR A 273 -28.22 31.03 44.87
C THR A 273 -27.61 31.19 43.48
N VAL A 274 -27.25 30.07 42.85
CA VAL A 274 -26.77 30.01 41.46
C VAL A 274 -27.68 29.11 40.66
N SER A 275 -28.09 29.58 39.49
CA SER A 275 -28.87 28.81 38.52
C SER A 275 -27.98 28.35 37.37
N TYR A 276 -27.94 27.04 37.13
CA TYR A 276 -27.32 26.44 35.96
C TYR A 276 -28.40 26.19 34.90
N MET A 277 -28.31 26.89 33.78
CA MET A 277 -29.20 26.73 32.63
C MET A 277 -28.60 25.70 31.67
N LEU A 278 -29.25 24.55 31.56
CA LEU A 278 -28.87 23.43 30.71
C LEU A 278 -29.58 23.59 29.37
N SER A 279 -28.87 23.99 28.32
CA SER A 279 -29.41 24.12 26.96
C SER A 279 -29.03 22.93 26.11
N PHE A 280 -29.96 22.43 25.30
CA PHE A 280 -29.82 21.18 24.57
C PHE A 280 -29.69 21.43 23.06
N ALA A 281 -28.64 20.91 22.44
CA ALA A 281 -28.56 20.89 20.98
C ALA A 281 -29.74 20.09 20.39
N GLY A 282 -30.14 20.37 19.15
CA GLY A 282 -31.15 19.55 18.48
C GLY A 282 -30.72 18.08 18.36
N ASN A 283 -31.69 17.17 18.32
CA ASN A 283 -31.48 15.72 18.17
C ASN A 283 -32.06 15.20 16.83
N PRO A 284 -31.45 15.55 15.68
CA PRO A 284 -31.79 14.95 14.41
C PRO A 284 -31.43 13.46 14.46
N SER A 285 -32.35 12.57 14.11
CA SER A 285 -32.09 11.13 14.13
C SER A 285 -32.66 10.43 12.91
N ASP A 286 -31.77 9.75 12.20
CA ASP A 286 -32.04 8.77 11.14
C ASP A 286 -32.22 7.34 11.70
N ALA A 287 -31.99 7.16 13.01
CA ALA A 287 -32.11 5.89 13.75
C ALA A 287 -33.25 5.88 14.78
N ARG A 288 -33.97 7.01 14.95
CA ARG A 288 -35.05 7.20 15.94
C ARG A 288 -34.61 7.01 17.39
N ILE A 289 -33.36 7.40 17.68
CA ILE A 289 -32.76 7.22 19.00
C ILE A 289 -33.10 8.43 19.89
N ILE A 290 -33.79 8.15 20.99
CA ILE A 290 -33.89 9.05 22.14
C ILE A 290 -32.55 8.98 22.86
N ARG A 291 -31.88 10.12 23.05
CA ARG A 291 -30.66 10.15 23.87
C ARG A 291 -31.02 10.43 25.32
N ALA A 292 -30.37 9.70 26.22
CA ALA A 292 -30.51 9.84 27.67
C ALA A 292 -29.14 10.14 28.27
N SER A 293 -29.07 11.05 29.23
CA SER A 293 -27.82 11.27 29.97
C SER A 293 -28.08 11.67 31.42
N GLU A 294 -27.19 11.21 32.28
CA GLU A 294 -27.05 11.67 33.64
C GLU A 294 -26.11 12.88 33.64
N ILE A 295 -26.60 13.99 34.16
CA ILE A 295 -25.80 15.21 34.38
C ILE A 295 -25.53 15.25 35.89
N SER A 296 -24.31 15.57 36.30
CA SER A 296 -23.96 15.63 37.72
C SER A 296 -23.35 16.96 38.11
N LEU A 297 -23.59 17.34 39.36
CA LEU A 297 -22.99 18.48 40.02
C LEU A 297 -21.83 17.97 40.86
N SER A 298 -20.60 18.35 40.50
CA SER A 298 -19.46 18.07 41.36
C SER A 298 -19.41 19.10 42.48
N MET A 299 -19.40 18.64 43.72
CA MET A 299 -19.54 19.52 44.89
C MET A 299 -18.17 20.00 45.39
N LEU A 300 -18.11 21.20 45.98
CA LEU A 300 -16.91 21.69 46.66
C LEU A 300 -16.61 20.80 47.90
N SER A 301 -15.32 20.59 48.19
CA SER A 301 -14.77 19.48 49.00
C SER A 301 -15.57 19.14 50.27
N GLY A 302 -15.80 17.84 50.50
CA GLY A 302 -16.37 17.29 51.75
C GLY A 302 -17.74 16.62 51.61
N THR A 303 -18.40 16.75 50.46
CA THR A 303 -19.71 16.14 50.16
C THR A 303 -19.69 15.34 48.86
N ALA A 304 -20.59 14.38 48.72
CA ALA A 304 -20.71 13.55 47.51
C ALA A 304 -21.27 14.36 46.32
N ASP A 305 -20.81 14.03 45.09
CA ASP A 305 -21.37 14.57 43.86
C ASP A 305 -22.88 14.26 43.77
N VAL A 306 -23.65 15.18 43.19
CA VAL A 306 -25.10 15.04 43.08
C VAL A 306 -25.49 14.78 41.64
N ALA A 307 -26.01 13.58 41.37
CA ALA A 307 -26.64 13.25 40.11
C ALA A 307 -27.99 13.99 39.98
N LEU A 308 -28.19 14.67 38.86
CA LEU A 308 -29.50 15.17 38.48
C LEU A 308 -30.36 14.00 37.96
N PRO A 309 -31.69 14.13 38.00
CA PRO A 309 -32.56 13.19 37.31
C PRO A 309 -32.19 13.08 35.82
N VAL A 310 -32.32 11.86 35.29
CA VAL A 310 -31.94 11.56 33.89
C VAL A 310 -32.75 12.44 32.94
N VAL A 311 -32.04 13.09 32.02
CA VAL A 311 -32.66 13.86 30.93
C VAL A 311 -32.72 13.01 29.68
N LYS A 312 -33.94 12.81 29.15
CA LYS A 312 -34.21 12.18 27.85
C LYS A 312 -34.61 13.24 26.84
N GLN A 313 -33.95 13.25 25.68
CA GLN A 313 -34.31 14.13 24.58
C GLN A 313 -34.93 13.36 23.42
N MET A 314 -36.11 13.80 22.99
CA MET A 314 -36.82 13.26 21.82
C MET A 314 -36.01 13.45 20.54
N TYR A 315 -36.38 12.77 19.45
CA TYR A 315 -35.73 12.94 18.15
C TYR A 315 -36.69 13.54 17.11
N TYR A 316 -36.12 14.07 16.02
CA TYR A 316 -36.86 14.39 14.81
C TYR A 316 -36.22 13.72 13.60
N VAL A 317 -37.05 13.30 12.65
CA VAL A 317 -36.59 12.61 11.43
C VAL A 317 -35.97 13.62 10.47
N VAL A 318 -34.85 13.23 9.86
CA VAL A 318 -34.25 13.93 8.74
C VAL A 318 -34.26 13.04 7.51
N ASP A 319 -34.32 13.66 6.34
CA ASP A 319 -34.19 12.98 5.06
C ASP A 319 -32.71 12.73 4.77
N GLY A 320 -32.28 11.47 4.76
CA GLY A 320 -30.88 11.07 4.50
C GLY A 320 -30.25 10.21 5.60
N ILE A 321 -29.01 9.80 5.39
CA ILE A 321 -28.22 8.98 6.32
C ILE A 321 -27.16 9.88 6.97
N MET A 322 -27.14 9.93 8.30
CA MET A 322 -26.25 10.77 9.12
C MET A 322 -25.36 9.97 10.08
N THR A 323 -25.85 8.84 10.61
CA THR A 323 -25.17 8.12 11.70
C THR A 323 -24.88 6.67 11.30
N GLY A 324 -23.91 6.04 11.96
CA GLY A 324 -23.61 4.63 11.74
C GLY A 324 -24.79 3.70 12.08
N GLU A 325 -25.49 3.98 13.18
CA GLU A 325 -26.71 3.26 13.56
C GLU A 325 -27.84 3.46 12.55
N GLY A 326 -28.04 4.68 12.06
CA GLY A 326 -29.03 4.95 11.00
C GLY A 326 -28.69 4.23 9.70
N PHE A 327 -27.40 4.14 9.37
CA PHE A 327 -26.96 3.40 8.19
C PHE A 327 -27.15 1.88 8.32
N LYS A 328 -26.84 1.32 9.50
CA LYS A 328 -27.13 -0.09 9.81
C LYS A 328 -28.64 -0.38 9.76
N ALA A 329 -29.46 0.52 10.29
CA ALA A 329 -30.92 0.40 10.22
C ALA A 329 -31.43 0.43 8.76
N PHE A 330 -30.87 1.29 7.91
CA PHE A 330 -31.15 1.30 6.47
C PHE A 330 -30.82 -0.05 5.82
N ALA A 331 -29.63 -0.60 6.07
CA ALA A 331 -29.21 -1.89 5.49
C ALA A 331 -30.17 -3.03 5.88
N LYS A 332 -30.56 -3.08 7.16
CA LYS A 332 -31.54 -4.04 7.66
C LYS A 332 -32.91 -3.85 7.00
N ALA A 333 -33.43 -2.63 6.98
CA ALA A 333 -34.72 -2.31 6.37
C ALA A 333 -34.77 -2.68 4.89
N TRP A 334 -33.69 -2.41 4.14
CA TRP A 334 -33.56 -2.81 2.74
C TRP A 334 -33.67 -4.32 2.57
N ASN A 335 -32.88 -5.07 3.36
CA ASN A 335 -32.83 -6.53 3.29
C ASN A 335 -34.14 -7.20 3.71
N GLU A 336 -34.96 -6.53 4.54
CA GLU A 336 -36.29 -6.97 4.94
C GLU A 336 -37.41 -6.53 3.96
N GLY A 337 -37.07 -5.75 2.93
CA GLY A 337 -38.03 -5.18 1.98
C GLY A 337 -38.95 -4.12 2.61
N ALA A 338 -38.52 -3.48 3.69
CA ALA A 338 -39.27 -2.44 4.38
C ALA A 338 -39.17 -1.08 3.66
N ASP A 339 -39.99 -0.11 4.08
CA ASP A 339 -39.92 1.25 3.55
C ASP A 339 -38.61 1.94 4.00
N VAL A 340 -37.86 2.44 3.02
CA VAL A 340 -36.57 3.12 3.21
C VAL A 340 -36.62 4.61 2.87
N SER A 341 -37.82 5.15 2.59
CA SER A 341 -38.02 6.53 2.12
C SER A 341 -37.39 7.61 3.01
N GLN A 342 -37.32 7.39 4.32
CA GLN A 342 -36.74 8.35 5.27
C GLN A 342 -35.21 8.54 5.11
N TRP A 343 -34.49 7.57 4.55
CA TRP A 343 -33.05 7.70 4.30
C TRP A 343 -32.75 8.34 2.93
N HIS A 344 -33.79 8.76 2.22
CA HIS A 344 -33.67 9.34 0.90
C HIS A 344 -33.64 10.86 0.94
N ILE A 345 -32.74 11.45 0.13
CA ILE A 345 -32.81 12.85 -0.27
C ILE A 345 -33.25 12.87 -1.73
N ASN A 346 -34.38 13.52 -2.03
CA ASN A 346 -34.99 13.53 -3.36
C ASN A 346 -35.20 12.13 -3.96
N GLY A 347 -35.57 11.15 -3.12
CA GLY A 347 -35.82 9.77 -3.54
C GLY A 347 -34.59 8.87 -3.69
N VAL A 348 -33.40 9.33 -3.29
CA VAL A 348 -32.14 8.57 -3.36
C VAL A 348 -31.48 8.45 -1.97
N PRO A 349 -31.14 7.24 -1.49
CA PRO A 349 -30.30 7.04 -0.31
C PRO A 349 -29.02 7.88 -0.39
N THR A 350 -28.84 8.81 0.56
CA THR A 350 -27.77 9.81 0.47
C THR A 350 -27.12 10.06 1.83
N PHE A 351 -25.79 10.06 1.89
CA PHE A 351 -25.06 10.51 3.08
C PHE A 351 -25.14 12.04 3.24
N MET A 352 -25.52 12.49 4.43
CA MET A 352 -25.57 13.91 4.81
C MET A 352 -24.24 14.40 5.39
N GLY A 353 -23.50 13.51 6.04
CA GLY A 353 -22.21 13.76 6.66
C GLY A 353 -21.31 12.53 6.59
N ASP A 354 -20.10 12.63 7.13
CA ASP A 354 -19.26 11.46 7.35
C ASP A 354 -19.95 10.49 8.32
N ILE A 355 -19.81 9.19 8.09
CA ILE A 355 -20.48 8.15 8.86
C ILE A 355 -19.46 7.47 9.77
N GLU A 356 -19.59 7.69 11.07
CA GLU A 356 -18.78 7.03 12.09
C GLU A 356 -19.34 5.62 12.37
N MET A 357 -18.54 4.59 12.13
CA MET A 357 -18.92 3.19 12.26
C MET A 357 -18.16 2.44 13.37
N SER A 358 -17.27 3.11 14.11
CA SER A 358 -16.45 2.46 15.15
C SER A 358 -17.25 1.84 16.29
N GLU A 359 -18.43 2.38 16.60
CA GLU A 359 -19.36 1.87 17.62
C GLU A 359 -20.40 0.89 17.07
N VAL A 360 -20.46 0.69 15.75
CA VAL A 360 -21.44 -0.19 15.11
C VAL A 360 -20.97 -1.64 15.22
N GLU A 361 -21.57 -2.38 16.17
CA GLU A 361 -21.32 -3.82 16.31
C GLU A 361 -21.94 -4.60 15.14
N GLU A 362 -21.15 -5.45 14.46
CA GLU A 362 -21.57 -6.36 13.39
C GLU A 362 -22.32 -5.69 12.20
N TRP A 363 -21.57 -5.46 11.11
CA TRP A 363 -22.14 -4.99 9.85
C TRP A 363 -22.82 -6.10 9.04
N VAL A 364 -23.97 -5.78 8.45
CA VAL A 364 -24.68 -6.63 7.47
C VAL A 364 -24.74 -5.89 6.14
N SER A 365 -24.29 -6.54 5.08
CA SER A 365 -24.24 -5.96 3.73
C SER A 365 -25.63 -5.53 3.24
N ILE A 366 -25.69 -4.41 2.52
CA ILE A 366 -26.90 -3.95 1.84
C ILE A 366 -27.11 -4.78 0.58
N GLY A 367 -28.28 -5.40 0.46
CA GLY A 367 -28.63 -6.23 -0.68
C GLY A 367 -28.22 -7.69 -0.50
N THR A 368 -29.18 -8.59 -0.64
CA THR A 368 -29.00 -10.06 -0.60
C THR A 368 -29.36 -10.67 -1.95
N GLU A 369 -29.16 -11.98 -2.13
CA GLU A 369 -29.61 -12.65 -3.36
C GLU A 369 -31.14 -12.58 -3.53
N GLU A 370 -31.91 -12.64 -2.44
CA GLU A 370 -33.38 -12.52 -2.46
C GLU A 370 -33.86 -11.07 -2.62
N HIS A 371 -33.12 -10.12 -2.01
CA HIS A 371 -33.42 -8.70 -2.03
C HIS A 371 -32.19 -7.89 -2.47
N PRO A 372 -31.78 -7.96 -3.75
CA PRO A 372 -30.59 -7.26 -4.21
C PRO A 372 -30.76 -5.74 -4.06
N PHE A 373 -29.65 -5.03 -3.87
CA PHE A 373 -29.69 -3.58 -3.94
C PHE A 373 -29.98 -3.14 -5.39
N THR A 374 -30.94 -2.23 -5.56
CA THR A 374 -31.39 -1.72 -6.86
C THR A 374 -31.56 -0.20 -6.77
N GLY A 375 -31.56 0.49 -7.91
CA GLY A 375 -31.65 1.95 -7.92
C GLY A 375 -30.33 2.62 -7.52
N LYS A 376 -30.39 3.89 -7.11
CA LYS A 376 -29.19 4.71 -6.89
C LYS A 376 -28.81 4.78 -5.41
N PHE A 377 -27.51 4.78 -5.09
CA PHE A 377 -26.96 5.15 -3.79
C PHE A 377 -25.92 6.25 -3.96
N ASN A 378 -26.10 7.37 -3.26
CA ASN A 378 -25.21 8.52 -3.35
C ASN A 378 -24.42 8.73 -2.06
N GLY A 379 -23.14 8.36 -2.07
CA GLY A 379 -22.22 8.63 -0.97
C GLY A 379 -21.91 10.11 -0.76
N ASN A 380 -22.29 10.99 -1.70
CA ASN A 380 -22.21 12.45 -1.60
C ASN A 380 -20.80 12.98 -1.24
N GLY A 381 -19.76 12.23 -1.62
CA GLY A 381 -18.37 12.54 -1.31
C GLY A 381 -18.02 12.46 0.19
N LYS A 382 -18.86 11.81 1.00
CA LYS A 382 -18.65 11.62 2.44
C LYS A 382 -17.81 10.38 2.72
N ILE A 383 -17.26 10.35 3.93
CA ILE A 383 -16.32 9.31 4.36
C ILE A 383 -17.02 8.38 5.36
N ILE A 384 -16.89 7.07 5.16
CA ILE A 384 -17.18 6.05 6.16
C ILE A 384 -15.90 5.83 6.97
N LYS A 385 -16.02 5.93 8.31
CA LYS A 385 -14.89 5.88 9.25
C LYS A 385 -14.99 4.69 10.19
N GLY A 386 -13.86 4.05 10.47
CA GLY A 386 -13.75 3.03 11.52
C GLY A 386 -14.61 1.77 11.35
N LEU A 387 -15.17 1.50 10.15
CA LEU A 387 -15.98 0.31 9.89
C LEU A 387 -15.11 -0.94 9.93
N LYS A 388 -15.40 -1.86 10.85
CA LYS A 388 -14.77 -3.18 10.92
C LYS A 388 -15.78 -4.24 10.56
N SER A 389 -15.54 -4.95 9.46
CA SER A 389 -16.49 -5.90 8.90
C SER A 389 -15.79 -7.11 8.30
N LYS A 390 -16.50 -8.24 8.26
CA LYS A 390 -16.13 -9.43 7.48
C LYS A 390 -16.88 -9.53 6.15
N HIS A 391 -17.78 -8.58 5.89
CA HIS A 391 -18.61 -8.51 4.70
C HIS A 391 -18.46 -7.15 4.01
N PRO A 392 -18.59 -7.09 2.67
CA PRO A 392 -18.59 -5.82 1.95
C PRO A 392 -19.76 -4.90 2.35
N LEU A 393 -19.67 -3.62 1.97
CA LEU A 393 -20.76 -2.68 2.24
C LEU A 393 -22.07 -3.10 1.57
N PHE A 394 -22.00 -3.55 0.32
CA PHE A 394 -23.10 -4.13 -0.46
C PHE A 394 -22.86 -5.62 -0.72
N GLY A 395 -23.88 -6.44 -0.53
CA GLY A 395 -23.82 -7.86 -0.85
C GLY A 395 -24.02 -8.06 -2.34
N VAL A 396 -25.28 -8.16 -2.76
CA VAL A 396 -25.65 -8.32 -4.17
C VAL A 396 -26.31 -7.04 -4.68
N CYS A 397 -25.83 -6.53 -5.82
CA CYS A 397 -26.43 -5.40 -6.53
C CYS A 397 -26.97 -5.86 -7.89
N ASN A 398 -28.17 -5.40 -8.26
CA ASN A 398 -28.80 -5.74 -9.54
C ASN A 398 -29.52 -4.51 -10.13
N GLY A 399 -29.01 -3.94 -11.22
CA GLY A 399 -29.59 -2.73 -11.79
C GLY A 399 -29.37 -1.49 -10.91
N ALA A 400 -28.23 -1.42 -10.21
CA ALA A 400 -27.92 -0.34 -9.28
C ALA A 400 -26.95 0.70 -9.84
N GLU A 401 -26.94 1.88 -9.23
CA GLU A 401 -25.96 2.94 -9.44
C GLU A 401 -25.36 3.34 -8.09
N ILE A 402 -24.08 3.06 -7.86
CA ILE A 402 -23.39 3.38 -6.61
C ILE A 402 -22.32 4.42 -6.89
N GLU A 403 -22.39 5.58 -6.25
CA GLU A 403 -21.45 6.67 -6.47
C GLU A 403 -20.88 7.29 -5.20
N GLY A 404 -19.62 7.73 -5.26
CA GLY A 404 -19.07 8.71 -4.33
C GLY A 404 -18.88 8.22 -2.89
N ILE A 405 -18.66 6.92 -2.67
CA ILE A 405 -18.38 6.34 -1.34
C ILE A 405 -16.87 6.29 -1.11
N THR A 406 -16.42 6.80 0.04
CA THR A 406 -15.02 6.73 0.47
C THR A 406 -14.91 6.02 1.81
N PHE A 407 -14.10 4.97 1.89
CA PHE A 407 -13.69 4.37 3.16
C PHE A 407 -12.38 5.02 3.63
N ASP A 408 -12.27 5.36 4.90
CA ASP A 408 -11.01 5.82 5.48
C ASP A 408 -10.02 4.67 5.73
N ALA A 409 -8.84 5.01 6.25
CA ALA A 409 -7.78 4.04 6.53
C ALA A 409 -7.98 3.27 7.84
N GLU A 410 -8.91 3.69 8.70
CA GLU A 410 -9.26 3.00 9.95
C GLU A 410 -10.30 1.90 9.74
N CYS A 411 -10.99 1.91 8.60
CA CYS A 411 -11.84 0.82 8.16
C CYS A 411 -11.03 -0.45 7.86
N GLU A 412 -11.63 -1.61 8.17
CA GLU A 412 -11.03 -2.93 7.96
C GLU A 412 -12.09 -3.93 7.48
N PHE A 413 -11.80 -4.59 6.37
CA PHE A 413 -12.57 -5.71 5.83
C PHE A 413 -11.77 -6.99 6.02
N VAL A 414 -11.97 -7.67 7.14
CA VAL A 414 -11.18 -8.84 7.56
C VAL A 414 -12.09 -10.03 7.81
N ALA A 415 -11.85 -11.11 7.07
CA ALA A 415 -12.57 -12.36 7.26
C ALA A 415 -11.62 -13.48 7.69
N PHE A 416 -12.07 -14.26 8.69
CA PHE A 416 -11.44 -15.48 9.18
C PHE A 416 -12.51 -16.58 9.29
N GLU A 417 -12.76 -17.30 8.18
CA GLU A 417 -13.88 -18.24 8.11
C GLU A 417 -13.54 -19.48 7.26
N ASP A 418 -14.00 -20.65 7.70
CA ASP A 418 -14.10 -21.84 6.85
C ASP A 418 -15.39 -21.71 6.01
N PHE A 419 -15.35 -22.04 4.72
CA PHE A 419 -16.50 -21.95 3.82
C PHE A 419 -16.50 -23.10 2.81
N GLY A 420 -17.70 -23.46 2.33
CA GLY A 420 -17.93 -24.66 1.53
C GLY A 420 -18.30 -24.43 0.06
N SER A 421 -18.17 -23.21 -0.47
CA SER A 421 -18.40 -22.92 -1.91
C SER A 421 -17.67 -21.65 -2.34
N SER A 422 -18.36 -20.51 -2.51
CA SER A 422 -17.77 -19.24 -2.92
C SER A 422 -17.70 -18.23 -1.77
N TYR A 423 -16.61 -17.46 -1.71
CA TYR A 423 -16.44 -16.35 -0.76
C TYR A 423 -16.10 -15.05 -1.48
N PHE A 424 -16.67 -13.95 -1.01
CA PHE A 424 -16.46 -12.62 -1.54
C PHE A 424 -16.02 -11.68 -0.41
N LEU A 425 -14.86 -11.06 -0.58
CA LEU A 425 -14.38 -10.05 0.36
C LEU A 425 -13.88 -8.82 -0.41
N SER A 426 -14.49 -7.68 -0.11
CA SER A 426 -14.13 -6.40 -0.69
C SER A 426 -14.69 -5.28 0.19
N ALA A 427 -14.25 -4.03 -0.02
CA ALA A 427 -14.79 -2.92 0.76
C ALA A 427 -16.21 -2.54 0.31
N LEU A 428 -16.44 -2.47 -1.00
CA LEU A 428 -17.67 -1.88 -1.54
C LEU A 428 -18.75 -2.91 -1.85
N ALA A 429 -18.53 -3.87 -2.75
CA ALA A 429 -19.58 -4.77 -3.20
C ALA A 429 -19.09 -6.20 -3.44
N ALA A 430 -19.87 -7.21 -3.04
CA ALA A 430 -19.53 -8.61 -3.27
C ALA A 430 -19.75 -9.01 -4.74
N ASP A 431 -20.98 -8.85 -5.24
CA ASP A 431 -21.39 -9.25 -6.59
C ASP A 431 -22.28 -8.17 -7.22
N ILE A 432 -21.88 -7.64 -8.37
CA ILE A 432 -22.60 -6.60 -9.10
C ILE A 432 -23.10 -7.10 -10.45
N ARG A 433 -24.40 -6.88 -10.71
CA ARG A 433 -25.11 -7.29 -11.93
C ARG A 433 -25.83 -6.10 -12.53
N ALA A 434 -25.66 -5.83 -13.82
CA ALA A 434 -26.23 -4.65 -14.49
C ALA A 434 -26.03 -3.34 -13.68
N THR A 435 -24.89 -3.20 -13.00
CA THR A 435 -24.67 -2.17 -11.99
C THR A 435 -23.51 -1.25 -12.38
N THR A 436 -23.68 0.05 -12.13
CA THR A 436 -22.62 1.05 -12.32
C THR A 436 -22.05 1.48 -10.98
N VAL A 437 -20.74 1.32 -10.80
CA VAL A 437 -19.98 1.85 -9.66
C VAL A 437 -19.09 2.97 -10.16
N THR A 438 -19.21 4.17 -9.59
CA THR A 438 -18.46 5.35 -10.05
C THR A 438 -17.88 6.17 -8.90
N SER A 439 -16.62 6.62 -9.04
CA SER A 439 -15.98 7.57 -8.10
C SER A 439 -15.94 7.09 -6.64
N CYS A 440 -15.82 5.78 -6.42
CA CYS A 440 -15.65 5.20 -5.08
C CYS A 440 -14.17 4.99 -4.75
N THR A 441 -13.80 5.20 -3.48
CA THR A 441 -12.42 5.11 -2.98
C THR A 441 -12.32 4.16 -1.80
N ASN A 442 -11.42 3.20 -1.88
CA ASN A 442 -11.04 2.35 -0.75
C ASN A 442 -9.67 2.76 -0.19
N ASN A 443 -9.63 3.28 1.03
CA ASN A 443 -8.39 3.39 1.82
C ASN A 443 -8.28 2.30 2.89
N ALA A 444 -9.32 1.48 3.06
CA ALA A 444 -9.43 0.45 4.06
C ALA A 444 -8.58 -0.77 3.71
N LYS A 445 -8.10 -1.46 4.73
CA LYS A 445 -7.45 -2.76 4.56
C LYS A 445 -8.48 -3.83 4.20
N VAL A 446 -8.19 -4.64 3.18
CA VAL A 446 -8.95 -5.85 2.86
C VAL A 446 -8.05 -7.08 3.08
N GLN A 447 -8.40 -7.95 4.02
CA GLN A 447 -7.62 -9.14 4.34
C GLN A 447 -8.49 -10.39 4.48
N PHE A 448 -8.14 -11.42 3.70
CA PHE A 448 -8.77 -12.74 3.78
C PHE A 448 -7.82 -13.78 4.37
N GLU A 449 -8.30 -14.54 5.35
CA GLU A 449 -7.62 -15.68 5.96
C GLU A 449 -8.59 -16.87 6.14
N ALA A 450 -8.20 -18.07 5.69
CA ALA A 450 -9.01 -19.27 5.84
C ALA A 450 -8.11 -20.50 6.08
N PRO A 451 -8.15 -21.16 7.24
CA PRO A 451 -7.26 -22.30 7.53
C PRO A 451 -7.57 -23.56 6.72
N SER A 452 -8.82 -23.75 6.26
CA SER A 452 -9.19 -24.82 5.33
C SER A 452 -10.38 -24.44 4.45
N ILE A 453 -10.27 -24.67 3.15
CA ILE A 453 -11.37 -24.49 2.20
C ILE A 453 -11.79 -25.89 1.75
N ALA A 454 -12.99 -26.32 2.15
CA ALA A 454 -13.27 -27.73 2.39
C ALA A 454 -13.94 -28.52 1.25
N THR A 455 -14.02 -28.00 0.02
CA THR A 455 -14.81 -28.64 -1.05
C THR A 455 -14.18 -28.58 -2.43
N ASP A 456 -14.58 -29.52 -3.29
CA ASP A 456 -14.44 -29.44 -4.75
C ASP A 456 -15.21 -28.19 -5.26
N GLU A 457 -14.67 -27.46 -6.24
CA GLU A 457 -15.21 -26.20 -6.81
C GLU A 457 -15.36 -24.99 -5.86
N CYS A 458 -14.33 -24.61 -5.10
CA CYS A 458 -14.35 -23.36 -4.34
C CYS A 458 -13.76 -22.17 -5.12
N HIS A 459 -14.48 -21.03 -5.11
CA HIS A 459 -14.05 -19.75 -5.67
C HIS A 459 -13.88 -18.67 -4.59
N VAL A 460 -12.73 -18.00 -4.59
CA VAL A 460 -12.45 -16.88 -3.66
C VAL A 460 -12.24 -15.59 -4.44
N TYR A 461 -13.06 -14.59 -4.16
CA TYR A 461 -13.02 -13.27 -4.80
C TYR A 461 -12.62 -12.21 -3.78
N VAL A 462 -11.38 -11.72 -3.85
CA VAL A 462 -10.87 -10.69 -2.92
C VAL A 462 -10.43 -9.46 -3.68
N ALA A 463 -10.97 -8.30 -3.33
CA ALA A 463 -10.58 -7.05 -3.99
C ALA A 463 -10.67 -5.81 -3.12
N GLY A 464 -10.05 -4.71 -3.55
CA GLY A 464 -10.19 -3.43 -2.86
C GLY A 464 -11.62 -2.89 -2.88
N LEU A 465 -12.36 -3.04 -3.99
CA LEU A 465 -13.71 -2.48 -4.13
C LEU A 465 -14.78 -3.53 -4.47
N VAL A 466 -14.62 -4.30 -5.54
CA VAL A 466 -15.68 -5.20 -6.04
C VAL A 466 -15.19 -6.64 -6.15
N GLY A 467 -15.93 -7.59 -5.59
CA GLY A 467 -15.61 -9.01 -5.71
C GLY A 467 -15.77 -9.48 -7.16
N LYS A 468 -17.01 -9.48 -7.65
CA LYS A 468 -17.36 -9.92 -9.01
C LYS A 468 -18.22 -8.89 -9.73
N ALA A 469 -17.91 -8.65 -10.99
CA ALA A 469 -18.71 -7.81 -11.89
C ALA A 469 -19.15 -8.62 -13.12
N ASP A 470 -20.46 -8.65 -13.39
CA ASP A 470 -21.01 -9.32 -14.56
C ASP A 470 -20.77 -8.54 -15.87
N ALA A 471 -21.16 -9.14 -17.00
CA ALA A 471 -20.95 -8.59 -18.33
C ALA A 471 -21.68 -7.26 -18.62
N THR A 472 -22.64 -6.89 -17.79
CA THR A 472 -23.45 -5.67 -17.97
C THR A 472 -23.12 -4.59 -16.95
N SER A 473 -22.18 -4.86 -16.05
CA SER A 473 -21.74 -3.93 -15.02
C SER A 473 -20.55 -3.09 -15.46
N THR A 474 -20.39 -1.92 -14.85
CA THR A 474 -19.27 -1.01 -15.09
C THR A 474 -18.72 -0.48 -13.78
N VAL A 475 -17.42 -0.60 -13.56
CA VAL A 475 -16.69 0.01 -12.46
C VAL A 475 -15.77 1.09 -13.03
N GLN A 476 -15.94 2.35 -12.64
CA GLN A 476 -15.18 3.44 -13.23
C GLN A 476 -14.77 4.54 -12.26
N LEU A 477 -13.66 5.22 -12.56
CA LEU A 477 -13.15 6.34 -11.76
C LEU A 477 -12.91 5.95 -10.28
N CYS A 478 -12.63 4.67 -10.05
CA CYS A 478 -12.50 4.10 -8.73
C CYS A 478 -11.03 4.05 -8.30
N THR A 479 -10.77 4.27 -7.02
CA THR A 479 -9.42 4.26 -6.46
C THR A 479 -9.29 3.26 -5.32
N ASN A 480 -8.21 2.48 -5.33
CA ASN A 480 -7.79 1.65 -4.20
C ASN A 480 -6.41 2.08 -3.70
N SER A 481 -6.35 2.51 -2.43
CA SER A 481 -5.13 2.86 -1.69
C SER A 481 -4.92 1.98 -0.46
N GLY A 482 -5.93 1.21 -0.05
CA GLY A 482 -5.84 0.24 1.04
C GLY A 482 -5.30 -1.13 0.57
N PRO A 483 -4.47 -1.81 1.38
CA PRO A 483 -3.84 -3.07 0.97
C PRO A 483 -4.88 -4.19 0.80
N VAL A 484 -4.69 -5.02 -0.22
CA VAL A 484 -5.52 -6.21 -0.50
C VAL A 484 -4.66 -7.45 -0.27
N THR A 485 -4.98 -8.27 0.71
CA THR A 485 -4.13 -9.40 1.13
C THR A 485 -4.92 -10.69 1.33
N ILE A 486 -4.50 -11.76 0.66
CA ILE A 486 -4.82 -13.12 1.08
C ILE A 486 -3.60 -13.69 1.82
N THR A 487 -3.80 -14.22 3.04
CA THR A 487 -2.70 -14.79 3.84
C THR A 487 -2.24 -16.15 3.31
N ASN A 488 -1.13 -16.65 3.85
CA ASN A 488 -0.57 -17.96 3.49
C ASN A 488 -1.20 -19.14 4.24
N SER A 489 -2.15 -18.88 5.14
CA SER A 489 -2.97 -19.91 5.78
C SER A 489 -4.02 -20.48 4.80
N CYS A 490 -4.41 -19.69 3.79
CA CYS A 490 -5.44 -20.02 2.81
C CYS A 490 -5.07 -21.21 1.93
N SER A 491 -5.77 -22.34 2.09
CA SER A 491 -5.59 -23.55 1.29
C SER A 491 -6.91 -24.03 0.68
N ASN A 492 -7.04 -23.94 -0.65
CA ASN A 492 -8.15 -24.40 -1.48
C ASN A 492 -7.98 -25.87 -1.89
N SER A 493 -9.06 -26.51 -2.36
CA SER A 493 -8.99 -27.80 -3.05
C SER A 493 -7.89 -27.76 -4.11
N VAL A 494 -7.03 -28.76 -4.05
CA VAL A 494 -5.84 -28.88 -4.88
C VAL A 494 -6.12 -29.35 -6.30
N ASP A 495 -7.37 -29.69 -6.61
CA ASP A 495 -7.78 -30.24 -7.90
C ASP A 495 -8.57 -29.22 -8.76
N GLU A 496 -9.36 -28.33 -8.15
CA GLU A 496 -10.24 -27.38 -8.88
C GLU A 496 -10.37 -25.99 -8.24
N GLY A 497 -9.59 -25.67 -7.20
CA GLY A 497 -9.72 -24.41 -6.48
C GLY A 497 -9.32 -23.16 -7.28
N GLU A 498 -10.13 -22.11 -7.19
CA GLU A 498 -9.94 -20.84 -7.90
C GLU A 498 -9.86 -19.63 -6.96
N VAL A 499 -8.80 -18.83 -7.11
CA VAL A 499 -8.58 -17.60 -6.32
C VAL A 499 -8.38 -16.41 -7.23
N TYR A 500 -9.18 -15.37 -7.01
CA TYR A 500 -9.19 -14.12 -7.75
C TYR A 500 -8.82 -12.97 -6.82
N VAL A 501 -7.78 -12.21 -7.16
CA VAL A 501 -7.30 -11.09 -6.35
C VAL A 501 -7.05 -9.86 -7.22
N GLY A 502 -7.76 -8.77 -6.95
CA GLY A 502 -7.62 -7.51 -7.69
C GLY A 502 -7.50 -6.30 -6.78
N GLY A 503 -6.75 -5.28 -7.18
CA GLY A 503 -6.75 -4.01 -6.44
C GLY A 503 -8.11 -3.30 -6.50
N ILE A 504 -8.84 -3.44 -7.62
CA ILE A 504 -10.17 -2.83 -7.79
C ILE A 504 -11.25 -3.91 -7.87
N VAL A 505 -11.12 -4.86 -8.82
CA VAL A 505 -12.12 -5.92 -9.06
C VAL A 505 -11.46 -7.30 -9.03
N ALA A 506 -12.02 -8.29 -8.33
CA ALA A 506 -11.40 -9.63 -8.33
C ALA A 506 -11.63 -10.36 -9.66
N CYS A 507 -12.89 -10.41 -10.12
CA CYS A 507 -13.28 -11.01 -11.39
C CYS A 507 -14.23 -10.10 -12.18
N ASN A 508 -13.91 -9.83 -13.44
CA ASN A 508 -14.65 -8.88 -14.27
C ASN A 508 -15.07 -9.50 -15.61
N ALA A 509 -16.37 -9.51 -15.89
CA ALA A 509 -16.91 -9.78 -17.23
C ALA A 509 -17.41 -8.51 -17.95
N GLY A 510 -17.52 -7.38 -17.24
CA GLY A 510 -18.04 -6.10 -17.74
C GLY A 510 -16.96 -5.07 -18.02
N GLY A 511 -17.25 -3.79 -17.72
CA GLY A 511 -16.33 -2.67 -17.93
C GLY A 511 -15.55 -2.28 -16.66
N VAL A 512 -14.23 -2.13 -16.75
CA VAL A 512 -13.40 -1.50 -15.70
C VAL A 512 -12.57 -0.38 -16.32
N HIS A 513 -12.93 0.86 -16.01
CA HIS A 513 -12.43 2.04 -16.72
C HIS A 513 -11.83 3.09 -15.79
N ASN A 514 -10.69 3.67 -16.16
CA ASN A 514 -10.10 4.81 -15.42
C ASN A 514 -9.91 4.52 -13.91
N GLY A 515 -9.67 3.26 -13.57
CA GLY A 515 -9.39 2.83 -12.20
C GLY A 515 -7.94 3.09 -11.83
N PHE A 516 -7.70 3.43 -10.56
CA PHE A 516 -6.35 3.63 -10.03
C PHE A 516 -6.10 2.75 -8.80
N ASN A 517 -5.13 1.85 -8.88
CA ASN A 517 -4.63 1.11 -7.72
C ASN A 517 -3.24 1.63 -7.32
N ASN A 518 -3.12 2.14 -6.10
CA ASN A 518 -1.85 2.56 -5.49
C ASN A 518 -1.42 1.64 -4.34
N ALA A 519 -2.22 0.62 -4.00
CA ALA A 519 -1.98 -0.27 -2.87
C ALA A 519 -1.27 -1.58 -3.27
N GLU A 520 -0.58 -2.21 -2.31
CA GLU A 520 -0.06 -3.56 -2.52
C GLU A 520 -1.20 -4.58 -2.60
N VAL A 521 -1.18 -5.41 -3.65
CA VAL A 521 -2.06 -6.57 -3.84
C VAL A 521 -1.22 -7.83 -3.63
N THR A 522 -1.51 -8.56 -2.57
CA THR A 522 -0.75 -9.74 -2.16
C THR A 522 -1.64 -10.98 -2.06
N SER A 523 -1.15 -12.11 -2.58
CA SER A 523 -1.76 -13.40 -2.32
C SER A 523 -0.73 -14.41 -1.82
N GLY A 524 -1.02 -15.03 -0.67
CA GLY A 524 -0.34 -16.20 -0.15
C GLY A 524 -1.12 -17.51 -0.37
N ALA A 525 -2.22 -17.47 -1.13
CA ALA A 525 -3.12 -18.61 -1.24
C ALA A 525 -2.47 -19.85 -1.89
N ILE A 526 -2.82 -21.02 -1.36
CA ILE A 526 -2.52 -22.33 -1.93
C ILE A 526 -3.77 -22.81 -2.67
N SER A 527 -3.79 -22.71 -4.01
CA SER A 527 -4.95 -23.06 -4.85
C SER A 527 -4.50 -23.58 -6.21
N TYR A 528 -5.34 -24.33 -6.92
CA TYR A 528 -5.04 -24.81 -8.27
C TYR A 528 -4.76 -23.64 -9.22
N TYR A 529 -5.71 -22.69 -9.30
CA TYR A 529 -5.59 -21.46 -10.08
C TYR A 529 -5.55 -20.24 -9.17
N ASN A 530 -4.62 -19.33 -9.45
CA ASN A 530 -4.50 -18.05 -8.76
C ASN A 530 -4.36 -16.93 -9.79
N TRP A 531 -5.34 -16.03 -9.86
CA TRP A 531 -5.34 -14.84 -10.69
C TRP A 531 -5.14 -13.61 -9.85
N ILE A 532 -4.04 -12.89 -10.09
CA ILE A 532 -3.61 -11.78 -9.25
C ILE A 532 -3.26 -10.60 -10.15
N GLY A 533 -3.99 -9.51 -9.99
CA GLY A 533 -3.78 -8.28 -10.74
C GLY A 533 -3.80 -7.04 -9.86
N GLY A 534 -3.02 -6.04 -10.23
CA GLY A 534 -3.03 -4.75 -9.54
C GLY A 534 -4.37 -4.01 -9.71
N VAL A 535 -5.10 -4.25 -10.81
CA VAL A 535 -6.43 -3.69 -11.05
C VAL A 535 -7.49 -4.78 -10.99
N VAL A 536 -7.34 -5.81 -11.83
CA VAL A 536 -8.32 -6.90 -11.98
C VAL A 536 -7.65 -8.25 -11.77
N GLY A 537 -8.20 -9.15 -10.96
CA GLY A 537 -7.66 -10.51 -10.87
C GLY A 537 -7.74 -11.24 -12.21
N LYS A 538 -8.95 -11.47 -12.71
CA LYS A 538 -9.25 -12.03 -14.04
C LYS A 538 -10.27 -11.19 -14.80
N SER A 539 -10.02 -10.96 -16.08
CA SER A 539 -10.97 -10.36 -17.02
C SER A 539 -11.50 -11.45 -17.98
N ASP A 540 -12.81 -11.71 -17.95
CA ASP A 540 -13.49 -12.76 -18.72
C ASP A 540 -13.82 -12.33 -20.16
N ALA A 541 -14.29 -13.27 -20.97
CA ALA A 541 -14.65 -13.03 -22.36
C ALA A 541 -15.67 -11.90 -22.52
N GLY A 542 -15.41 -10.99 -23.47
CA GLY A 542 -16.25 -9.82 -23.74
C GLY A 542 -16.07 -8.65 -22.77
N ALA A 543 -15.25 -8.78 -21.73
CA ALA A 543 -14.93 -7.71 -20.80
C ALA A 543 -14.20 -6.54 -21.48
N ASN A 544 -14.29 -5.35 -20.88
CA ASN A 544 -13.64 -4.14 -21.34
C ASN A 544 -12.77 -3.51 -20.25
N LEU A 545 -11.46 -3.71 -20.32
CA LEU A 545 -10.49 -3.18 -19.38
C LEU A 545 -9.75 -2.00 -20.02
N GLN A 546 -10.07 -0.77 -19.60
CA GLN A 546 -9.57 0.43 -20.28
C GLN A 546 -9.03 1.53 -19.37
N SER A 547 -7.90 2.12 -19.78
CA SER A 547 -7.36 3.35 -19.16
C SER A 547 -7.10 3.23 -17.66
N ASN A 548 -6.82 2.02 -17.15
CA ASN A 548 -6.52 1.81 -15.74
C ASN A 548 -5.03 2.00 -15.46
N LEU A 549 -4.71 2.41 -14.23
CA LEU A 549 -3.34 2.57 -13.74
C LEU A 549 -3.14 1.72 -12.48
N ASN A 550 -2.13 0.86 -12.51
CA ASN A 550 -1.58 0.25 -11.31
C ASN A 550 -0.22 0.87 -10.97
N ALA A 551 -0.11 1.50 -9.80
CA ALA A 551 1.16 1.92 -9.19
C ALA A 551 1.53 1.05 -7.97
N GLY A 552 0.58 0.27 -7.46
CA GLY A 552 0.78 -0.64 -6.35
C GLY A 552 1.60 -1.89 -6.72
N LYS A 553 2.29 -2.46 -5.75
CA LYS A 553 3.01 -3.73 -5.94
C LYS A 553 2.03 -4.90 -6.03
N VAL A 554 2.25 -5.81 -6.97
CA VAL A 554 1.56 -7.10 -7.08
C VAL A 554 2.50 -8.22 -6.63
N HIS A 555 2.08 -9.03 -5.66
CA HIS A 555 2.95 -10.00 -5.02
C HIS A 555 2.27 -11.35 -4.77
N TYR A 556 2.71 -12.37 -5.48
CA TYR A 556 2.33 -13.76 -5.21
C TYR A 556 3.41 -14.46 -4.40
N LYS A 557 3.06 -14.97 -3.21
CA LYS A 557 4.01 -15.54 -2.23
C LYS A 557 3.45 -16.75 -1.48
N SER A 558 2.80 -17.64 -2.21
CA SER A 558 2.29 -18.90 -1.68
C SER A 558 3.43 -19.77 -1.12
N PRO A 559 3.30 -20.31 0.11
CA PRO A 559 4.32 -21.12 0.74
C PRO A 559 4.42 -22.50 0.05
N LYS A 560 5.55 -23.18 0.26
CA LYS A 560 5.74 -24.55 -0.24
C LYS A 560 4.86 -25.54 0.55
N GLY A 561 3.64 -25.78 0.08
CA GLY A 561 2.75 -26.84 0.58
C GLY A 561 3.19 -28.23 0.11
N MET A 562 3.07 -29.24 0.98
CA MET A 562 3.51 -30.62 0.78
C MET A 562 2.71 -31.33 -0.33
N GLY A 563 3.25 -31.39 -1.56
CA GLY A 563 2.68 -32.18 -2.66
C GLY A 563 1.51 -31.49 -3.37
N THR A 564 1.64 -31.31 -4.70
CA THR A 564 0.58 -31.03 -5.69
C THR A 564 -0.33 -29.79 -5.58
N GLY A 565 -0.34 -28.99 -4.50
CA GLY A 565 -1.42 -28.02 -4.26
C GLY A 565 -1.45 -26.65 -4.98
N CYS A 566 -0.39 -26.18 -5.65
CA CYS A 566 -0.46 -24.96 -6.49
C CYS A 566 0.00 -25.26 -7.91
N VAL A 567 -0.94 -25.28 -8.85
CA VAL A 567 -0.64 -25.72 -10.20
C VAL A 567 -0.32 -24.53 -11.09
N VAL A 568 -1.16 -23.49 -11.12
CA VAL A 568 -1.01 -22.36 -12.05
C VAL A 568 -1.20 -21.01 -11.36
N GLY A 569 -0.26 -20.10 -11.59
CA GLY A 569 -0.35 -18.69 -11.18
C GLY A 569 -0.36 -17.76 -12.40
N TYR A 570 -1.32 -16.84 -12.43
CA TYR A 570 -1.46 -15.77 -13.41
C TYR A 570 -1.28 -14.43 -12.71
N ILE A 571 -0.16 -13.76 -12.97
CA ILE A 571 0.24 -12.56 -12.24
C ILE A 571 0.51 -11.45 -13.23
N GLY A 572 -0.23 -10.35 -13.11
CA GLY A 572 0.03 -9.16 -13.90
C GLY A 572 -0.07 -7.86 -13.10
N GLY A 573 0.65 -6.84 -13.56
CA GLY A 573 0.56 -5.52 -12.95
C GLY A 573 -0.82 -4.89 -13.12
N VAL A 574 -1.48 -5.11 -14.26
CA VAL A 574 -2.89 -4.70 -14.44
C VAL A 574 -3.82 -5.87 -14.14
N ALA A 575 -3.62 -7.02 -14.79
CA ALA A 575 -4.48 -8.17 -14.60
C ALA A 575 -3.75 -9.51 -14.60
N GLY A 576 -4.20 -10.51 -13.83
CA GLY A 576 -3.61 -11.85 -13.85
C GLY A 576 -3.78 -12.50 -15.23
N GLU A 577 -5.02 -12.57 -15.70
CA GLU A 577 -5.40 -13.04 -17.03
C GLU A 577 -6.41 -12.09 -17.66
N VAL A 578 -6.32 -11.94 -18.98
CA VAL A 578 -7.24 -11.11 -19.75
C VAL A 578 -7.85 -11.84 -20.93
N ASN A 579 -9.15 -11.63 -21.09
CA ASN A 579 -9.97 -11.91 -22.26
C ASN A 579 -10.86 -10.67 -22.51
N GLY A 580 -11.28 -10.45 -23.76
CA GLY A 580 -12.04 -9.26 -24.19
C GLY A 580 -11.17 -8.11 -24.72
N THR A 581 -11.54 -6.86 -24.44
CA THR A 581 -10.80 -5.66 -24.88
C THR A 581 -9.91 -5.14 -23.76
N VAL A 582 -8.61 -5.02 -24.02
CA VAL A 582 -7.63 -4.48 -23.07
C VAL A 582 -6.90 -3.32 -23.73
N ALA A 583 -7.24 -2.10 -23.35
CA ALA A 583 -6.66 -0.92 -24.00
C ALA A 583 -6.21 0.19 -23.05
N LYS A 584 -5.08 0.83 -23.37
CA LYS A 584 -4.56 2.02 -22.66
C LYS A 584 -4.29 1.79 -21.16
N ASN A 585 -4.14 0.54 -20.73
CA ASN A 585 -3.82 0.24 -19.34
C ASN A 585 -2.33 0.43 -19.09
N THR A 586 -1.99 0.94 -17.91
CA THR A 586 -0.62 1.22 -17.52
C THR A 586 -0.28 0.52 -16.22
N ASN A 587 0.84 -0.19 -16.20
CA ASN A 587 1.50 -0.61 -14.98
C ASN A 587 2.75 0.23 -14.70
N ASP A 588 2.88 0.71 -13.47
CA ASP A 588 4.05 1.39 -12.89
C ASP A 588 4.52 0.69 -11.59
N GLY A 589 3.76 -0.31 -11.12
CA GLY A 589 4.04 -1.09 -9.93
C GLY A 589 4.95 -2.29 -10.18
N GLN A 590 5.55 -2.82 -9.12
CA GLN A 590 6.33 -4.06 -9.19
C GLN A 590 5.41 -5.27 -9.32
N VAL A 591 5.84 -6.28 -10.08
CA VAL A 591 5.13 -7.56 -10.24
C VAL A 591 6.06 -8.69 -9.83
N ILE A 592 5.74 -9.35 -8.71
CA ILE A 592 6.62 -10.36 -8.12
C ILE A 592 5.84 -11.66 -7.91
N SER A 593 6.34 -12.75 -8.48
CA SER A 593 5.95 -14.11 -8.13
C SER A 593 7.10 -14.82 -7.43
N ALA A 594 6.91 -15.20 -6.17
CA ALA A 594 7.87 -15.90 -5.33
C ALA A 594 7.35 -17.28 -4.87
N SER A 595 6.36 -17.83 -5.59
CA SER A 595 5.64 -19.05 -5.27
C SER A 595 6.15 -20.28 -6.05
N PRO A 596 6.27 -21.46 -5.43
CA PRO A 596 6.72 -22.69 -6.09
C PRO A 596 5.58 -23.42 -6.82
N THR A 597 4.92 -22.78 -7.79
CA THR A 597 3.83 -23.40 -8.59
C THR A 597 4.35 -24.41 -9.63
N THR A 598 3.48 -25.07 -10.41
CA THR A 598 3.91 -25.90 -11.56
C THR A 598 4.12 -25.04 -12.81
N THR A 599 3.21 -24.12 -13.07
CA THR A 599 3.28 -23.12 -14.15
C THR A 599 3.07 -21.72 -13.58
N VAL A 600 3.79 -20.74 -14.09
CA VAL A 600 3.54 -19.34 -13.78
C VAL A 600 3.63 -18.47 -15.02
N TYR A 601 2.70 -17.52 -15.10
CA TYR A 601 2.65 -16.48 -16.10
C TYR A 601 2.80 -15.14 -15.40
N VAL A 602 3.83 -14.37 -15.77
CA VAL A 602 4.13 -13.07 -15.17
C VAL A 602 4.31 -12.02 -16.25
N GLY A 603 3.53 -10.94 -16.17
CA GLY A 603 3.67 -9.80 -17.08
C GLY A 603 3.42 -8.45 -16.43
N GLY A 604 3.96 -7.38 -17.00
CA GLY A 604 3.71 -6.03 -16.51
C GLY A 604 2.24 -5.61 -16.70
N VAL A 605 1.64 -5.98 -17.82
CA VAL A 605 0.21 -5.74 -18.09
C VAL A 605 -0.59 -6.97 -17.67
N ALA A 606 -0.32 -8.12 -18.29
CA ALA A 606 -1.03 -9.36 -18.00
C ALA A 606 -0.10 -10.57 -17.87
N GLY A 607 -0.43 -11.49 -16.95
CA GLY A 607 0.25 -12.79 -16.89
C GLY A 607 -0.02 -13.58 -18.17
N LYS A 608 -1.30 -13.82 -18.48
CA LYS A 608 -1.74 -14.48 -19.71
C LYS A 608 -2.74 -13.61 -20.47
N VAL A 609 -2.63 -13.61 -21.80
CA VAL A 609 -3.63 -13.08 -22.72
C VAL A 609 -4.29 -14.26 -23.44
N ASP A 610 -5.61 -14.33 -23.39
CA ASP A 610 -6.40 -15.42 -23.97
C ASP A 610 -6.75 -15.17 -25.45
N ALA A 611 -7.14 -16.23 -26.18
CA ALA A 611 -7.17 -16.26 -27.66
C ALA A 611 -8.05 -15.22 -28.36
N GLU A 612 -9.11 -14.74 -27.69
CA GLU A 612 -10.06 -13.78 -28.26
C GLU A 612 -9.83 -12.33 -27.79
N THR A 613 -8.64 -12.03 -27.25
CA THR A 613 -8.34 -10.71 -26.67
C THR A 613 -7.92 -9.69 -27.72
N THR A 614 -8.50 -8.49 -27.67
CA THR A 614 -8.02 -7.32 -28.40
C THR A 614 -7.10 -6.48 -27.50
N LEU A 615 -5.85 -6.27 -27.93
CA LEU A 615 -4.86 -5.49 -27.20
C LEU A 615 -4.55 -4.18 -27.94
N THR A 616 -4.55 -3.03 -27.25
CA THR A 616 -4.21 -1.74 -27.87
C THR A 616 -3.59 -0.77 -26.87
N GLU A 617 -2.44 -0.16 -27.19
CA GLU A 617 -1.85 0.93 -26.39
C GLU A 617 -1.61 0.64 -24.89
N ASN A 618 -1.44 -0.63 -24.49
CA ASN A 618 -1.09 -0.96 -23.11
C ASN A 618 0.41 -0.71 -22.86
N SER A 619 0.75 -0.30 -21.64
CA SER A 619 2.10 0.10 -21.26
C SER A 619 2.53 -0.51 -19.92
N ASN A 620 3.80 -0.92 -19.86
CA ASN A 620 4.51 -1.18 -18.61
C ASN A 620 5.69 -0.21 -18.49
N ARG A 621 5.66 0.66 -17.48
CA ARG A 621 6.63 1.75 -17.28
C ARG A 621 7.94 1.25 -16.68
N VAL A 622 9.00 2.02 -16.92
CA VAL A 622 10.41 1.73 -16.59
C VAL A 622 10.66 1.32 -15.13
N ASN A 623 9.90 1.87 -14.18
CA ASN A 623 10.07 1.58 -12.75
C ASN A 623 9.49 0.21 -12.33
N SER A 624 8.70 -0.42 -13.20
CA SER A 624 8.07 -1.71 -12.94
C SER A 624 9.11 -2.81 -12.96
N LYS A 625 9.47 -3.34 -11.79
CA LYS A 625 10.31 -4.53 -11.69
C LYS A 625 9.44 -5.78 -11.84
N ILE A 626 9.84 -6.71 -12.71
CA ILE A 626 9.15 -8.00 -12.90
C ILE A 626 10.06 -9.11 -12.39
N GLU A 627 9.57 -9.91 -11.45
CA GLU A 627 10.35 -10.97 -10.84
C GLU A 627 9.57 -12.28 -10.75
N ALA A 628 10.22 -13.38 -11.13
CA ALA A 628 9.77 -14.74 -10.90
C ALA A 628 10.87 -15.51 -10.17
N SER A 629 10.65 -15.88 -8.90
CA SER A 629 11.61 -16.60 -8.04
C SER A 629 11.01 -17.88 -7.42
N ASN A 630 11.84 -18.71 -6.78
CA ASN A 630 11.48 -20.01 -6.18
C ASN A 630 10.84 -21.01 -7.17
N THR A 631 11.35 -21.05 -8.39
CA THR A 631 10.47 -21.08 -9.55
C THR A 631 9.85 -22.44 -9.94
N PRO A 632 8.70 -22.38 -10.63
CA PRO A 632 7.97 -23.51 -11.21
C PRO A 632 8.69 -24.37 -12.25
N LYS A 633 8.03 -25.46 -12.68
CA LYS A 633 8.49 -26.28 -13.82
C LYS A 633 8.37 -25.53 -15.15
N THR A 634 7.40 -24.64 -15.32
CA THR A 634 7.24 -23.87 -16.56
C THR A 634 6.97 -22.41 -16.24
N ILE A 635 7.73 -21.52 -16.87
CA ILE A 635 7.77 -20.11 -16.49
C ILE A 635 7.67 -19.27 -17.76
N TYR A 636 6.71 -18.36 -17.78
CA TYR A 636 6.54 -17.36 -18.82
C TYR A 636 6.64 -15.97 -18.19
N VAL A 637 7.67 -15.21 -18.55
CA VAL A 637 7.93 -13.87 -18.02
C VAL A 637 8.11 -12.89 -19.17
N GLY A 638 7.26 -11.87 -19.22
CA GLY A 638 7.36 -10.79 -20.19
C GLY A 638 7.32 -9.42 -19.55
N GLY A 639 7.96 -8.43 -20.18
CA GLY A 639 7.80 -7.03 -19.78
C GLY A 639 6.35 -6.56 -19.82
N HIS A 640 5.59 -7.00 -20.83
CA HIS A 640 4.16 -6.71 -20.98
C HIS A 640 3.32 -7.94 -20.65
N TYR A 641 3.63 -9.06 -21.31
CA TYR A 641 2.79 -10.26 -21.28
C TYR A 641 3.63 -11.49 -20.98
N GLY A 642 3.23 -12.30 -20.00
CA GLY A 642 3.88 -13.59 -19.78
C GLY A 642 3.72 -14.50 -21.01
N LEU A 643 2.46 -14.79 -21.35
CA LEU A 643 2.07 -15.57 -22.54
C LEU A 643 1.03 -14.81 -23.37
N LEU A 644 1.24 -14.73 -24.68
CA LEU A 644 0.24 -14.33 -25.67
C LEU A 644 -0.36 -15.57 -26.35
N ASP A 645 -1.55 -15.98 -25.93
CA ASP A 645 -2.28 -17.14 -26.45
C ASP A 645 -3.21 -16.77 -27.62
N LEU A 646 -2.82 -15.76 -28.42
CA LEU A 646 -3.58 -15.24 -29.56
C LEU A 646 -3.19 -15.98 -30.84
N GLU A 647 -4.14 -16.22 -31.76
CA GLU A 647 -3.83 -16.77 -33.10
C GLU A 647 -2.84 -15.88 -33.86
N SER A 648 -3.01 -14.56 -33.75
CA SER A 648 -2.06 -13.59 -34.27
C SER A 648 -2.07 -12.30 -33.47
N PHE A 649 -0.91 -11.66 -33.36
CA PHE A 649 -0.77 -10.34 -32.76
C PHE A 649 0.19 -9.47 -33.56
N THR A 650 -0.25 -8.25 -33.86
CA THR A 650 0.57 -7.24 -34.56
C THR A 650 0.65 -5.97 -33.73
N LEU A 651 1.87 -5.50 -33.50
CA LEU A 651 2.14 -4.21 -32.88
C LEU A 651 3.06 -3.38 -33.76
N GLU A 652 2.57 -2.20 -34.16
CA GLU A 652 3.36 -1.18 -34.82
C GLU A 652 3.49 0.04 -33.90
N ALA A 653 4.68 0.22 -33.33
CA ALA A 653 4.99 1.38 -32.52
C ALA A 653 5.20 2.61 -33.42
N THR A 654 4.35 3.63 -33.28
CA THR A 654 4.47 4.90 -34.02
C THR A 654 5.51 5.84 -33.41
N ASP A 655 5.74 5.71 -32.10
CA ASP A 655 6.82 6.33 -31.34
C ASP A 655 7.64 5.21 -30.69
N ALA A 656 8.92 5.44 -30.37
CA ALA A 656 9.74 4.43 -29.70
C ALA A 656 9.11 4.07 -28.34
N ILE A 657 8.37 2.96 -28.28
CA ILE A 657 7.78 2.49 -27.02
C ILE A 657 8.93 1.95 -26.18
N GLU A 658 9.32 2.72 -25.16
CA GLU A 658 10.30 2.29 -24.17
C GLU A 658 9.66 1.27 -23.24
N PHE A 659 10.01 0.01 -23.44
CA PHE A 659 9.72 -1.03 -22.47
C PHE A 659 10.83 -1.01 -21.44
N GLY A 660 10.54 -0.53 -20.24
CA GLY A 660 11.49 -0.56 -19.15
C GLY A 660 10.95 -1.34 -17.97
N GLY A 661 11.82 -2.13 -17.40
CA GLY A 661 11.53 -2.95 -16.25
C GLY A 661 12.57 -4.05 -16.21
N ASN A 662 13.29 -4.13 -15.09
CA ASN A 662 14.24 -5.21 -14.91
C ASN A 662 13.46 -6.51 -14.72
N ILE A 663 13.77 -7.51 -15.54
CA ILE A 663 13.21 -8.85 -15.44
C ILE A 663 14.22 -9.70 -14.67
N ALA A 664 13.77 -10.28 -13.56
CA ALA A 664 14.57 -11.20 -12.77
C ALA A 664 13.90 -12.58 -12.70
N CYS A 665 14.60 -13.62 -13.12
CA CYS A 665 14.18 -15.00 -12.97
C CYS A 665 15.15 -15.71 -12.03
N GLY A 666 14.68 -16.38 -10.97
CA GLY A 666 15.55 -16.94 -9.93
C GLY A 666 15.18 -18.33 -9.44
N GLN A 667 16.18 -19.09 -8.98
CA GLN A 667 16.03 -20.36 -8.28
C GLN A 667 15.19 -21.42 -9.01
N CYS A 668 15.45 -21.61 -10.31
CA CYS A 668 14.76 -22.63 -11.11
C CYS A 668 15.00 -24.05 -10.60
N VAL A 669 13.90 -24.81 -10.51
CA VAL A 669 13.91 -26.22 -10.12
C VAL A 669 14.45 -27.12 -11.24
N ASP A 670 14.83 -28.34 -10.89
CA ASP A 670 15.22 -29.36 -11.86
C ASP A 670 14.05 -29.70 -12.79
N GLY A 671 14.33 -29.78 -14.09
CA GLY A 671 13.37 -29.97 -15.18
C GLY A 671 12.69 -28.70 -15.69
N ALA A 672 13.05 -27.51 -15.20
CA ALA A 672 12.33 -26.27 -15.55
C ALA A 672 12.48 -25.85 -17.03
N THR A 673 11.41 -25.26 -17.58
CA THR A 673 11.38 -24.52 -18.84
C THR A 673 11.12 -23.05 -18.54
N LEU A 674 11.91 -22.15 -19.14
CA LEU A 674 11.78 -20.71 -18.97
C LEU A 674 11.64 -20.02 -20.32
N TYR A 675 10.68 -19.12 -20.43
CA TYR A 675 10.53 -18.16 -21.50
C TYR A 675 10.59 -16.75 -20.91
N ALA A 676 11.65 -16.00 -21.20
CA ALA A 676 11.87 -14.65 -20.68
C ALA A 676 12.09 -13.66 -21.82
N GLY A 677 11.20 -12.68 -21.96
CA GLY A 677 11.30 -11.64 -22.98
C GLY A 677 11.02 -10.23 -22.47
N GLY A 678 11.71 -9.23 -22.99
CA GLY A 678 11.47 -7.84 -22.59
C GLY A 678 10.09 -7.29 -22.98
N PHE A 679 9.43 -7.88 -23.97
CA PHE A 679 8.03 -7.60 -24.30
C PHE A 679 7.13 -8.77 -23.91
N VAL A 680 7.43 -9.97 -24.41
CA VAL A 680 6.63 -11.17 -24.17
C VAL A 680 7.50 -12.38 -23.85
N GLY A 681 7.10 -13.19 -22.89
CA GLY A 681 7.77 -14.46 -22.59
C GLY A 681 7.67 -15.42 -23.78
N SER A 682 6.44 -15.82 -24.13
CA SER A 682 6.17 -16.71 -25.27
C SER A 682 4.84 -16.35 -25.96
N THR A 683 4.61 -16.95 -27.12
CA THR A 683 3.33 -16.90 -27.84
C THR A 683 2.99 -18.25 -28.47
N ASN A 684 1.70 -18.54 -28.60
CA ASN A 684 1.14 -19.72 -29.29
C ASN A 684 0.56 -19.38 -30.67
N GLY A 685 0.86 -18.20 -31.21
CA GLY A 685 0.40 -17.79 -32.53
C GLY A 685 1.38 -16.84 -33.21
N THR A 686 1.00 -16.34 -34.38
CA THR A 686 1.89 -15.51 -35.20
C THR A 686 2.12 -14.15 -34.55
N LEU A 687 3.38 -13.78 -34.36
CA LEU A 687 3.76 -12.52 -33.72
C LEU A 687 4.48 -11.59 -34.69
N THR A 688 3.95 -10.39 -34.88
CA THR A 688 4.55 -9.32 -35.70
C THR A 688 4.79 -8.07 -34.87
N LEU A 689 6.04 -7.66 -34.74
CA LEU A 689 6.45 -6.48 -33.96
C LEU A 689 7.25 -5.51 -34.84
N LYS A 690 6.96 -4.22 -34.72
CA LYS A 690 7.67 -3.16 -35.43
C LYS A 690 7.93 -1.95 -34.53
N GLY A 691 9.13 -1.39 -34.62
CA GLY A 691 9.46 -0.14 -33.91
C GLY A 691 9.70 -0.32 -32.41
N ILE A 692 10.02 -1.53 -31.95
CA ILE A 692 10.15 -1.83 -30.52
C ILE A 692 11.49 -1.31 -29.98
N ASN A 693 11.47 -0.50 -28.92
CA ASN A 693 12.68 -0.02 -28.25
C ASN A 693 12.73 -0.52 -26.80
N ARG A 694 13.45 -1.61 -26.56
CA ARG A 694 13.52 -2.20 -25.22
C ARG A 694 14.69 -1.64 -24.41
N ILE A 695 14.43 -1.34 -23.13
CA ILE A 695 15.38 -0.88 -22.13
C ILE A 695 15.32 -1.79 -20.89
N GLY A 696 16.39 -1.83 -20.10
CA GLY A 696 16.45 -2.54 -18.81
C GLY A 696 17.05 -3.94 -18.91
N ASP A 697 17.33 -4.52 -17.76
CA ASP A 697 18.10 -5.77 -17.66
C ASP A 697 17.20 -7.01 -17.66
N ILE A 698 17.70 -8.13 -18.18
CA ILE A 698 17.16 -9.47 -17.90
C ILE A 698 18.22 -10.25 -17.15
N ASP A 699 17.94 -10.54 -15.89
CA ASP A 699 18.80 -11.35 -15.04
C ASP A 699 18.17 -12.71 -14.78
N VAL A 700 18.92 -13.77 -15.02
CA VAL A 700 18.53 -15.15 -14.71
C VAL A 700 19.52 -15.73 -13.70
N ASP A 701 19.05 -15.97 -12.49
CA ASP A 701 19.81 -16.53 -11.37
C ASP A 701 19.51 -18.04 -11.20
N LEU A 702 20.51 -18.86 -11.50
CA LEU A 702 20.42 -20.31 -11.48
C LEU A 702 20.78 -20.88 -10.10
N ALA A 703 20.03 -21.90 -9.66
CA ALA A 703 20.38 -22.70 -8.49
C ALA A 703 21.69 -23.49 -8.68
N ARG A 704 22.29 -23.97 -7.56
CA ARG A 704 23.64 -24.60 -7.54
C ARG A 704 23.81 -25.77 -8.51
N THR A 705 22.78 -26.60 -8.68
CA THR A 705 22.74 -27.72 -9.62
C THR A 705 21.34 -27.76 -10.22
N VAL A 706 21.22 -27.62 -11.54
CA VAL A 706 19.94 -27.62 -12.24
C VAL A 706 20.09 -28.27 -13.61
N THR A 707 19.19 -29.19 -13.93
CA THR A 707 18.95 -29.69 -15.29
C THR A 707 17.71 -28.98 -15.82
N VAL A 708 17.84 -28.09 -16.79
CA VAL A 708 16.68 -27.41 -17.39
C VAL A 708 16.19 -28.19 -18.61
N ALA A 709 14.90 -28.13 -18.88
CA ALA A 709 14.31 -28.66 -20.11
C ALA A 709 14.62 -27.75 -21.31
N GLY A 710 14.46 -26.42 -21.14
CA GLY A 710 14.77 -25.43 -22.16
C GLY A 710 14.60 -24.00 -21.66
N PHE A 711 15.65 -23.18 -21.78
CA PHE A 711 15.64 -21.77 -21.38
C PHE A 711 15.71 -20.91 -22.63
N HIS A 712 14.70 -20.09 -22.84
CA HIS A 712 14.45 -19.27 -24.01
C HIS A 712 14.42 -17.81 -23.57
N ILE A 713 15.53 -17.10 -23.81
CA ILE A 713 15.77 -15.77 -23.25
C ILE A 713 16.07 -14.80 -24.38
N GLY A 714 15.21 -13.80 -24.58
CA GLY A 714 15.39 -12.78 -25.60
C GLY A 714 15.17 -11.38 -25.08
N GLY A 715 15.85 -10.40 -25.67
CA GLY A 715 15.65 -9.01 -25.25
C GLY A 715 14.24 -8.47 -25.51
N ILE A 716 13.51 -9.03 -26.47
CA ILE A 716 12.12 -8.69 -26.82
C ILE A 716 11.22 -9.91 -26.61
N VAL A 717 11.55 -11.05 -27.21
CA VAL A 717 10.74 -12.28 -27.19
C VAL A 717 11.55 -13.43 -26.60
N GLY A 718 11.04 -14.10 -25.57
CA GLY A 718 11.69 -15.28 -25.01
C GLY A 718 11.80 -16.41 -26.02
N GLY A 719 10.66 -16.87 -26.57
CA GLY A 719 10.67 -17.77 -27.72
C GLY A 719 9.29 -18.02 -28.34
N THR A 720 9.28 -18.63 -29.53
CA THR A 720 8.05 -19.02 -30.26
C THR A 720 8.11 -20.51 -30.64
N PRO A 721 7.40 -21.40 -29.91
CA PRO A 721 7.49 -22.84 -30.13
C PRO A 721 6.68 -23.36 -31.31
N GLU A 722 5.58 -22.69 -31.69
CA GLU A 722 4.62 -23.25 -32.67
C GLU A 722 4.44 -22.38 -33.92
N ASP A 723 4.71 -21.07 -33.84
CA ASP A 723 4.35 -20.12 -34.90
C ASP A 723 5.47 -19.14 -35.30
N ALA A 724 5.26 -18.57 -36.48
CA ALA A 724 6.19 -17.65 -37.12
C ALA A 724 6.31 -16.32 -36.36
N LEU A 725 7.54 -15.81 -36.33
CA LEU A 725 7.87 -14.54 -35.68
C LEU A 725 8.40 -13.53 -36.71
N THR A 726 7.90 -12.30 -36.67
CA THR A 726 8.42 -11.17 -37.44
C THR A 726 8.76 -10.01 -36.51
N ILE A 727 10.00 -9.50 -36.57
CA ILE A 727 10.42 -8.28 -35.86
C ILE A 727 11.13 -7.35 -36.83
N THR A 728 10.70 -6.09 -36.87
CA THR A 728 11.27 -5.07 -37.77
C THR A 728 11.59 -3.77 -37.04
N ASP A 729 12.60 -3.04 -37.50
CA ASP A 729 12.93 -1.67 -37.06
C ASP A 729 13.02 -1.52 -35.53
N SER A 730 13.63 -2.48 -34.85
CA SER A 730 13.59 -2.59 -33.38
C SER A 730 14.98 -2.55 -32.75
N THR A 731 15.08 -2.04 -31.53
CA THR A 731 16.34 -1.90 -30.79
C THR A 731 16.22 -2.47 -29.38
N THR A 732 17.29 -3.10 -28.89
CA THR A 732 17.40 -3.56 -27.50
C THR A 732 18.59 -2.92 -26.78
N SER A 733 18.40 -2.53 -25.53
CA SER A 733 19.40 -1.98 -24.61
C SER A 733 19.26 -2.55 -23.19
N GLY A 734 20.18 -2.25 -22.28
CA GLY A 734 20.32 -2.93 -20.97
C GLY A 734 21.33 -4.09 -21.04
N ALA A 735 21.23 -5.09 -20.17
CA ALA A 735 22.03 -6.32 -20.19
C ALA A 735 21.16 -7.59 -20.10
N ILE A 736 21.61 -8.68 -20.73
CA ILE A 736 21.08 -10.03 -20.48
C ILE A 736 22.16 -10.82 -19.77
N THR A 737 21.93 -11.13 -18.49
CA THR A 737 22.89 -11.83 -17.66
C THR A 737 22.31 -13.13 -17.13
N ILE A 738 23.04 -14.22 -17.34
CA ILE A 738 22.75 -15.50 -16.72
C ILE A 738 23.86 -15.79 -15.72
N ILE A 739 23.50 -15.80 -14.45
CA ILE A 739 24.41 -15.95 -13.32
C ILE A 739 24.10 -17.25 -12.60
N SER A 740 25.14 -17.93 -12.12
CA SER A 740 25.00 -18.97 -11.12
C SER A 740 25.69 -18.47 -9.85
N LYS A 741 24.90 -18.10 -8.82
CA LYS A 741 25.47 -17.79 -7.50
C LYS A 741 26.05 -19.08 -6.92
N ASN A 742 27.38 -19.23 -6.95
CA ASN A 742 28.18 -19.75 -5.84
C ASN A 742 29.66 -19.97 -6.23
N GLY A 743 30.56 -19.40 -5.44
CA GLY A 743 32.02 -19.51 -5.56
C GLY A 743 32.62 -20.86 -5.14
N SER A 744 31.99 -21.99 -5.48
CA SER A 744 32.58 -23.32 -5.29
C SER A 744 32.31 -24.23 -6.49
N THR A 745 33.38 -24.92 -6.91
CA THR A 745 33.57 -25.68 -8.16
C THR A 745 32.76 -26.98 -8.28
N ALA A 746 31.53 -27.06 -7.74
CA ALA A 746 30.81 -28.34 -7.64
C ALA A 746 29.34 -28.32 -8.16
N GLY A 747 28.92 -27.26 -8.84
CA GLY A 747 27.62 -27.19 -9.52
C GLY A 747 27.72 -27.72 -10.96
N VAL A 748 26.71 -28.47 -11.42
CA VAL A 748 26.57 -28.87 -12.83
C VAL A 748 25.26 -28.30 -13.37
N ILE A 749 25.37 -27.38 -14.32
CA ILE A 749 24.26 -26.86 -15.13
C ILE A 749 24.11 -27.76 -16.36
N LYS A 750 22.92 -28.34 -16.54
CA LYS A 750 22.56 -29.14 -17.72
C LYS A 750 21.29 -28.58 -18.33
N GLY A 751 21.07 -28.87 -19.61
CA GLY A 751 19.88 -28.44 -20.34
C GLY A 751 20.19 -27.55 -21.53
N LYS A 752 19.15 -27.20 -22.27
CA LYS A 752 19.25 -26.40 -23.49
C LYS A 752 19.05 -24.93 -23.16
N TYR A 753 19.94 -24.08 -23.63
CA TYR A 753 19.86 -22.63 -23.41
C TYR A 753 19.94 -21.90 -24.74
N TYR A 754 18.98 -21.01 -24.96
CA TYR A 754 18.79 -20.26 -26.17
C TYR A 754 18.67 -18.79 -25.79
N VAL A 755 19.72 -18.03 -26.08
CA VAL A 755 19.86 -16.66 -25.59
C VAL A 755 20.13 -15.73 -26.75
N GLY A 756 19.25 -14.77 -26.99
CA GLY A 756 19.44 -13.74 -28.01
C GLY A 756 19.30 -12.34 -27.44
N GLY A 757 20.02 -11.38 -28.00
CA GLY A 757 19.84 -9.97 -27.63
C GLY A 757 18.45 -9.43 -27.99
N ALA A 758 17.73 -10.05 -28.94
CA ALA A 758 16.32 -9.76 -29.24
C ALA A 758 15.40 -10.97 -29.06
N VAL A 759 15.78 -12.14 -29.56
CA VAL A 759 14.94 -13.36 -29.58
C VAL A 759 15.69 -14.55 -29.00
N GLY A 760 15.13 -15.26 -28.01
CA GLY A 760 15.79 -16.46 -27.49
C GLY A 760 15.81 -17.61 -28.49
N SER A 761 14.63 -18.08 -28.92
CA SER A 761 14.52 -19.12 -29.94
C SER A 761 13.22 -19.08 -30.76
N THR A 762 13.23 -19.74 -31.91
CA THR A 762 12.00 -20.03 -32.69
C THR A 762 12.02 -21.47 -33.22
N SER A 763 10.84 -22.03 -33.46
CA SER A 763 10.67 -23.39 -34.02
C SER A 763 9.77 -23.46 -35.27
N ALA A 764 9.18 -22.35 -35.72
CA ALA A 764 8.32 -22.31 -36.91
C ALA A 764 8.76 -21.28 -37.95
N GLY A 765 10.01 -20.81 -37.84
CA GLY A 765 10.60 -19.80 -38.70
C GLY A 765 10.55 -18.38 -38.13
N VAL A 766 11.37 -17.50 -38.70
CA VAL A 766 11.59 -16.14 -38.21
C VAL A 766 11.95 -15.17 -39.34
N THR A 767 11.44 -13.95 -39.28
CA THR A 767 11.86 -12.81 -40.09
C THR A 767 12.32 -11.67 -39.18
N LEU A 768 13.60 -11.31 -39.24
CA LEU A 768 14.19 -10.21 -38.47
C LEU A 768 14.81 -9.21 -39.44
N THR A 769 14.31 -7.98 -39.48
CA THR A 769 14.81 -6.95 -40.40
C THR A 769 15.15 -5.68 -39.65
N ASN A 770 16.35 -5.14 -39.88
CA ASN A 770 16.80 -3.88 -39.26
C ASN A 770 16.65 -3.90 -37.71
N VAL A 771 17.01 -5.03 -37.09
CA VAL A 771 17.01 -5.18 -35.63
C VAL A 771 18.41 -4.87 -35.10
N THR A 772 18.50 -3.97 -34.12
CA THR A 772 19.76 -3.58 -33.49
C THR A 772 19.84 -4.09 -32.04
N ASN A 773 20.87 -4.88 -31.74
CA ASN A 773 21.20 -5.25 -30.37
C ASN A 773 22.33 -4.38 -29.81
N ALA A 774 22.00 -3.58 -28.80
CA ALA A 774 22.96 -2.88 -27.95
C ALA A 774 23.04 -3.47 -26.53
N THR A 775 22.37 -4.61 -26.28
CA THR A 775 22.36 -5.33 -25.00
C THR A 775 23.52 -6.34 -24.93
N PRO A 776 24.47 -6.22 -23.98
CA PRO A 776 25.45 -7.27 -23.75
C PRO A 776 24.77 -8.56 -23.33
N VAL A 777 25.19 -9.69 -23.92
CA VAL A 777 24.66 -11.02 -23.60
C VAL A 777 25.75 -11.82 -22.93
N ALA A 778 25.55 -12.18 -21.66
CA ALA A 778 26.60 -12.81 -20.86
C ALA A 778 26.09 -13.99 -20.04
N PHE A 779 26.78 -15.12 -20.15
CA PHE A 779 26.76 -16.21 -19.19
C PHE A 779 28.09 -16.19 -18.43
N SER A 780 28.05 -16.07 -17.11
CA SER A 780 29.23 -15.78 -16.28
C SER A 780 29.60 -16.87 -15.27
N ALA A 781 29.05 -18.09 -15.39
CA ALA A 781 29.35 -19.19 -14.48
C ALA A 781 30.45 -20.14 -15.01
N LYS A 782 31.60 -20.20 -14.31
CA LYS A 782 32.66 -21.19 -14.58
C LYS A 782 32.28 -22.53 -13.93
N GLN A 783 31.92 -23.52 -14.76
CA GLN A 783 31.37 -24.82 -14.33
C GLN A 783 32.41 -25.96 -14.38
N ASP A 784 32.12 -27.05 -13.66
CA ASP A 784 32.96 -28.25 -13.58
C ASP A 784 32.77 -29.20 -14.78
N ALA A 785 33.70 -30.15 -14.97
CA ALA A 785 33.99 -30.83 -16.23
C ALA A 785 32.97 -31.88 -16.78
N ALA A 786 31.65 -31.60 -16.77
CA ALA A 786 30.62 -32.54 -17.23
C ALA A 786 30.24 -32.37 -18.73
N LYS A 787 29.77 -33.45 -19.38
CA LYS A 787 29.16 -33.42 -20.73
C LYS A 787 27.74 -32.81 -20.65
N SER A 788 27.63 -31.49 -20.70
CA SER A 788 26.37 -30.73 -20.70
C SER A 788 25.67 -30.77 -22.08
N ASN A 789 24.50 -30.13 -22.16
CA ASN A 789 23.71 -29.91 -23.38
C ASN A 789 24.08 -28.52 -23.96
N PRO A 790 23.75 -28.24 -25.24
CA PRO A 790 24.31 -27.07 -25.92
C PRO A 790 23.73 -25.74 -25.44
N PHE A 791 24.61 -24.73 -25.40
CA PHE A 791 24.31 -23.33 -25.16
C PHE A 791 24.43 -22.53 -26.46
N HIS A 792 23.34 -21.92 -26.92
CA HIS A 792 23.30 -21.12 -28.13
C HIS A 792 23.10 -19.64 -27.79
N MET A 793 24.08 -18.79 -28.16
CA MET A 793 24.04 -17.35 -27.89
C MET A 793 24.20 -16.51 -29.15
N GLY A 794 23.20 -15.68 -29.46
CA GLY A 794 23.27 -14.70 -30.54
C GLY A 794 23.14 -13.28 -30.05
N GLY A 795 23.73 -12.33 -30.75
CA GLY A 795 23.47 -10.92 -30.48
C GLY A 795 22.05 -10.52 -30.89
N ILE A 796 21.47 -11.15 -31.90
CA ILE A 796 20.07 -10.93 -32.30
C ILE A 796 19.21 -12.12 -31.86
N ILE A 797 19.53 -13.31 -32.33
CA ILE A 797 18.75 -14.53 -32.07
C ILE A 797 19.60 -15.66 -31.50
N GLY A 798 19.15 -16.29 -30.41
CA GLY A 798 19.84 -17.44 -29.82
C GLY A 798 19.87 -18.63 -30.76
N THR A 799 18.69 -19.13 -31.17
CA THR A 799 18.61 -20.21 -32.16
C THR A 799 17.36 -20.20 -33.03
N VAL A 800 17.46 -20.80 -34.21
CA VAL A 800 16.32 -21.25 -35.02
C VAL A 800 16.36 -22.78 -35.07
N LEU A 801 15.39 -23.42 -34.41
CA LEU A 801 15.30 -24.86 -34.26
C LEU A 801 14.72 -25.54 -35.51
N ASP A 802 13.68 -24.93 -36.08
CA ASP A 802 13.03 -25.38 -37.31
C ASP A 802 12.34 -24.20 -38.03
N GLY A 803 11.90 -24.42 -39.26
CA GLY A 803 11.30 -23.41 -40.13
C GLY A 803 12.31 -22.49 -40.81
N ASN A 804 11.83 -21.62 -41.69
CA ASN A 804 12.67 -20.72 -42.50
C ASN A 804 13.13 -19.51 -41.68
N ALA A 805 14.39 -19.12 -41.83
CA ALA A 805 14.94 -17.93 -41.20
C ALA A 805 15.35 -16.89 -42.23
N VAL A 806 14.89 -15.66 -42.06
CA VAL A 806 15.28 -14.48 -42.86
C VAL A 806 15.76 -13.40 -41.91
N ILE A 807 17.06 -13.11 -41.90
CA ILE A 807 17.68 -12.13 -41.02
C ILE A 807 18.43 -11.11 -41.88
N THR A 808 17.91 -9.88 -41.96
CA THR A 808 18.39 -8.88 -42.91
C THR A 808 18.70 -7.55 -42.23
N ASP A 809 19.83 -6.95 -42.58
CA ASP A 809 20.23 -5.60 -42.11
C ASP A 809 20.28 -5.45 -40.58
N CYS A 810 20.41 -6.55 -39.85
CA CYS A 810 20.49 -6.53 -38.39
C CYS A 810 21.90 -6.17 -37.91
N THR A 811 21.99 -5.45 -36.80
CA THR A 811 23.26 -5.00 -36.22
C THR A 811 23.43 -5.45 -34.78
N ASN A 812 24.54 -6.09 -34.46
CA ASN A 812 24.97 -6.29 -33.08
C ASN A 812 26.16 -5.38 -32.74
N SER A 813 25.95 -4.47 -31.79
CA SER A 813 27.00 -3.59 -31.26
C SER A 813 27.45 -3.95 -29.86
N ALA A 814 26.89 -5.01 -29.26
CA ALA A 814 27.15 -5.40 -27.88
C ALA A 814 27.92 -6.72 -27.76
N LYS A 815 28.69 -6.83 -26.68
CA LYS A 815 29.57 -7.97 -26.43
C LYS A 815 28.76 -9.23 -26.12
N ILE A 816 29.22 -10.36 -26.64
CA ILE A 816 28.66 -11.69 -26.37
C ILE A 816 29.69 -12.53 -25.63
N THR A 817 29.31 -13.06 -24.48
CA THR A 817 30.19 -13.83 -23.61
C THR A 817 29.52 -15.11 -23.15
N ASN A 818 30.01 -16.25 -23.64
CA ASN A 818 29.62 -17.56 -23.17
C ASN A 818 30.79 -18.24 -22.45
N ILE A 819 30.73 -18.42 -21.12
CA ILE A 819 31.77 -19.17 -20.40
C ILE A 819 31.30 -20.55 -19.91
N HIS A 820 30.21 -21.06 -20.46
CA HIS A 820 29.71 -22.39 -20.17
C HIS A 820 30.76 -23.45 -20.53
N TYR A 821 30.92 -24.46 -19.67
CA TYR A 821 31.79 -25.59 -19.97
C TYR A 821 30.96 -26.67 -20.66
N ASN A 822 31.20 -26.88 -21.95
CA ASN A 822 30.66 -28.02 -22.67
C ASN A 822 31.79 -28.72 -23.43
N ASN A 823 32.00 -30.00 -23.14
CA ASN A 823 33.07 -30.77 -23.78
C ASN A 823 32.58 -31.69 -24.91
N ARG A 824 31.33 -31.53 -25.36
CA ARG A 824 30.80 -32.21 -26.54
C ARG A 824 31.25 -31.49 -27.81
N GLN A 825 31.40 -32.26 -28.87
CA GLN A 825 31.78 -31.75 -30.18
C GLN A 825 30.53 -31.53 -31.03
N TYR A 826 30.67 -30.74 -32.10
CA TYR A 826 29.58 -30.51 -33.04
C TYR A 826 29.15 -31.84 -33.71
N ASP A 827 30.10 -32.72 -34.06
CA ASP A 827 29.88 -34.04 -34.67
C ASP A 827 29.31 -35.11 -33.70
N THR A 828 29.26 -34.82 -32.40
CA THR A 828 28.63 -35.68 -31.39
C THR A 828 27.13 -35.41 -31.25
N GLY A 829 26.40 -35.44 -32.37
CA GLY A 829 24.95 -35.30 -32.43
C GLY A 829 24.45 -33.90 -32.09
N TYR A 830 25.07 -32.85 -32.64
CA TYR A 830 24.64 -31.45 -32.49
C TYR A 830 24.52 -31.04 -31.02
N ALA A 831 25.65 -31.10 -30.31
CA ALA A 831 25.64 -30.91 -28.86
C ALA A 831 26.74 -29.99 -28.30
N CYS A 832 27.48 -29.27 -29.15
CA CYS A 832 28.44 -28.26 -28.70
C CYS A 832 27.78 -26.89 -28.49
N ASP A 833 28.44 -26.05 -27.69
CA ASP A 833 28.02 -24.66 -27.53
C ASP A 833 28.32 -23.85 -28.80
N SER A 834 27.50 -22.85 -29.08
CA SER A 834 27.58 -22.03 -30.29
C SER A 834 27.29 -20.57 -29.97
N ALA A 835 28.15 -19.66 -30.42
CA ALA A 835 27.90 -18.23 -30.30
C ALA A 835 28.16 -17.48 -31.61
N GLY A 836 27.34 -16.47 -31.89
CA GLY A 836 27.51 -15.59 -33.03
C GLY A 836 27.06 -14.17 -32.76
N GLY A 837 27.67 -13.19 -33.43
CA GLY A 837 27.29 -11.78 -33.31
C GLY A 837 25.82 -11.52 -33.67
N ILE A 838 25.25 -12.28 -34.60
CA ILE A 838 23.85 -12.17 -35.01
C ILE A 838 23.07 -13.39 -34.53
N ALA A 839 23.50 -14.59 -34.90
CA ALA A 839 22.81 -15.83 -34.57
C ALA A 839 23.70 -16.78 -33.77
N GLY A 840 23.19 -17.37 -32.68
CA GLY A 840 23.90 -18.45 -32.01
C GLY A 840 24.02 -19.67 -32.90
N SER A 841 22.88 -20.17 -33.37
CA SER A 841 22.80 -21.22 -34.40
C SER A 841 21.51 -21.14 -35.21
N CYS A 842 21.53 -21.55 -36.48
CA CYS A 842 20.31 -21.80 -37.26
C CYS A 842 20.41 -23.19 -37.89
N GLY A 843 19.37 -24.02 -37.69
CA GLY A 843 19.33 -25.37 -38.22
C GLY A 843 20.28 -26.35 -37.53
N PHE A 844 20.49 -26.20 -36.22
CA PHE A 844 21.38 -27.07 -35.42
C PHE A 844 20.78 -28.46 -35.16
N SER A 845 20.45 -29.17 -36.24
CA SER A 845 19.88 -30.51 -36.23
C SER A 845 20.18 -31.21 -37.55
N ALA A 846 20.42 -32.52 -37.48
CA ALA A 846 20.53 -33.37 -38.67
C ALA A 846 19.27 -33.31 -39.54
N SER A 847 18.10 -33.18 -38.90
CA SER A 847 16.78 -33.23 -39.54
C SER A 847 16.26 -31.86 -39.98
N TYR A 848 17.06 -30.79 -39.88
CA TYR A 848 16.61 -29.46 -40.25
C TYR A 848 16.30 -29.39 -41.75
N ALA A 849 15.07 -28.98 -42.07
CA ALA A 849 14.58 -28.92 -43.45
C ALA A 849 14.33 -27.48 -43.93
N GLY A 850 14.38 -26.48 -43.03
CA GLY A 850 14.21 -25.08 -43.38
C GLY A 850 15.40 -24.52 -44.17
N THR A 851 15.22 -23.29 -44.67
CA THR A 851 16.28 -22.50 -45.30
C THR A 851 16.62 -21.28 -44.45
N VAL A 852 17.90 -20.90 -44.43
CA VAL A 852 18.38 -19.73 -43.69
C VAL A 852 18.93 -18.68 -44.65
N THR A 853 18.50 -17.43 -44.52
CA THR A 853 19.05 -16.27 -45.24
C THR A 853 19.54 -15.26 -44.22
N ILE A 854 20.83 -14.93 -44.28
CA ILE A 854 21.43 -13.84 -43.49
C ILE A 854 22.07 -12.85 -44.46
N SER A 855 21.57 -11.61 -44.53
CA SER A 855 22.07 -10.62 -45.48
C SER A 855 22.24 -9.24 -44.87
N GLY A 856 23.23 -8.48 -45.33
CA GLY A 856 23.46 -7.09 -44.88
C GLY A 856 23.75 -6.91 -43.39
N CYS A 857 23.94 -8.00 -42.63
CA CYS A 857 24.04 -7.95 -41.18
C CYS A 857 25.45 -7.54 -40.73
N LYS A 858 25.53 -6.85 -39.59
CA LYS A 858 26.77 -6.30 -39.05
C LYS A 858 26.98 -6.68 -37.60
N SER A 859 28.19 -7.10 -37.25
CA SER A 859 28.61 -7.27 -35.85
C SER A 859 29.90 -6.49 -35.56
N THR A 860 29.88 -5.66 -34.53
CA THR A 860 30.98 -4.74 -34.19
C THR A 860 31.54 -4.91 -32.78
N ALA A 861 31.12 -5.94 -32.06
CA ALA A 861 31.59 -6.22 -30.71
C ALA A 861 32.12 -7.65 -30.58
N ASP A 862 32.94 -7.87 -29.57
CA ASP A 862 33.60 -9.16 -29.36
C ASP A 862 32.59 -10.27 -29.08
N VAL A 863 32.86 -11.45 -29.65
CA VAL A 863 32.11 -12.68 -29.42
C VAL A 863 33.06 -13.71 -28.83
N THR A 864 32.67 -14.33 -27.72
CA THR A 864 33.53 -15.28 -27.00
C THR A 864 32.76 -16.49 -26.49
N THR A 865 33.40 -17.67 -26.59
CA THR A 865 32.91 -18.91 -25.96
C THR A 865 34.03 -19.62 -25.20
N TYR A 866 33.67 -20.36 -24.15
CA TYR A 866 34.49 -21.42 -23.59
C TYR A 866 34.04 -22.78 -24.15
N ARG A 867 34.94 -23.51 -24.80
CA ARG A 867 34.74 -24.83 -25.40
C ARG A 867 33.52 -24.94 -26.33
N GLY A 868 33.22 -23.87 -27.04
CA GLY A 868 32.22 -23.81 -28.11
C GLY A 868 32.80 -23.32 -29.45
N ILE A 869 31.91 -23.25 -30.44
CA ILE A 869 32.17 -22.69 -31.77
C ILE A 869 31.77 -21.21 -31.80
N VAL A 870 32.60 -20.36 -32.42
CA VAL A 870 32.41 -18.90 -32.42
C VAL A 870 32.39 -18.32 -33.82
N GLY A 871 31.29 -17.68 -34.20
CA GLY A 871 31.18 -16.88 -35.41
C GLY A 871 31.17 -15.39 -35.12
N GLY A 872 31.73 -14.57 -36.00
CA GLY A 872 31.49 -13.12 -35.95
C GLY A 872 30.03 -12.76 -36.29
N ILE A 873 29.39 -13.54 -37.19
CA ILE A 873 27.96 -13.42 -37.53
C ILE A 873 27.16 -14.59 -36.94
N ALA A 874 27.56 -15.84 -37.21
CA ALA A 874 26.83 -17.02 -36.73
C ALA A 874 27.74 -18.13 -36.23
N GLY A 875 27.42 -18.76 -35.10
CA GLY A 875 28.22 -19.90 -34.63
C GLY A 875 28.08 -21.12 -35.54
N PHE A 876 26.85 -21.51 -35.85
CA PHE A 876 26.52 -22.63 -36.73
C PHE A 876 25.41 -22.26 -37.71
N LEU A 877 25.53 -22.68 -38.97
CA LEU A 877 24.48 -22.60 -39.97
C LEU A 877 24.36 -23.90 -40.77
N LYS A 878 23.12 -24.27 -41.08
CA LYS A 878 22.77 -25.32 -42.04
C LYS A 878 21.78 -24.79 -43.08
N ASN A 879 21.90 -25.25 -44.34
CA ASN A 879 21.03 -24.88 -45.46
C ASN A 879 20.92 -23.35 -45.63
N ALA A 880 22.07 -22.66 -45.57
CA ALA A 880 22.10 -21.21 -45.42
C ALA A 880 22.70 -20.47 -46.62
N THR A 881 22.18 -19.26 -46.87
CA THR A 881 22.80 -18.25 -47.71
C THR A 881 23.17 -17.05 -46.85
N VAL A 882 24.46 -16.75 -46.77
CA VAL A 882 25.01 -15.58 -46.07
C VAL A 882 25.59 -14.64 -47.11
N SER A 883 25.13 -13.39 -47.14
CA SER A 883 25.56 -12.40 -48.15
C SER A 883 25.79 -11.03 -47.54
N ASP A 884 26.77 -10.29 -48.06
CA ASP A 884 26.99 -8.87 -47.75
C ASP A 884 27.08 -8.53 -46.25
N CYS A 885 27.50 -9.50 -45.42
CA CYS A 885 27.62 -9.33 -43.99
C CYS A 885 29.00 -8.82 -43.59
N SER A 886 29.10 -8.16 -42.44
CA SER A 886 30.39 -7.67 -41.94
C SER A 886 30.64 -7.90 -40.46
N PHE A 887 31.88 -8.24 -40.13
CA PHE A 887 32.36 -8.37 -38.76
C PHE A 887 33.64 -7.55 -38.56
N THR A 888 33.63 -6.62 -37.62
CA THR A 888 34.73 -5.67 -37.42
C THR A 888 35.34 -5.68 -36.01
N ALA A 889 35.15 -6.76 -35.25
CA ALA A 889 35.62 -6.89 -33.87
C ALA A 889 36.54 -8.10 -33.69
N GLY A 890 36.84 -8.45 -32.43
CA GLY A 890 37.71 -9.57 -32.10
C GLY A 890 36.96 -10.85 -31.73
N ILE A 891 37.68 -11.97 -31.86
CA ILE A 891 37.37 -13.24 -31.18
C ILE A 891 38.56 -13.50 -30.24
N PRO A 892 38.57 -12.88 -29.06
CA PRO A 892 39.72 -12.92 -28.17
C PRO A 892 39.87 -14.27 -27.45
N LEU A 893 41.11 -14.67 -27.24
CA LEU A 893 41.49 -15.86 -26.48
C LEU A 893 41.33 -15.59 -24.99
N ASN A 894 40.10 -15.69 -24.51
CA ASN A 894 39.82 -15.65 -23.08
C ASN A 894 39.79 -17.06 -22.48
N TYR A 895 39.48 -18.08 -23.30
CA TYR A 895 39.28 -19.45 -22.87
C TYR A 895 39.67 -20.45 -23.97
N GLU A 896 39.73 -21.75 -23.65
CA GLU A 896 39.86 -22.81 -24.67
C GLU A 896 38.60 -22.83 -25.54
N ASN A 897 38.69 -22.90 -26.86
CA ASN A 897 37.55 -22.93 -27.78
C ASN A 897 37.69 -24.07 -28.81
N THR A 898 36.58 -24.48 -29.44
CA THR A 898 36.56 -25.57 -30.43
C THR A 898 36.69 -25.05 -31.86
N GLY A 899 36.60 -23.75 -32.10
CA GLY A 899 36.84 -23.17 -33.41
C GLY A 899 36.38 -21.73 -33.52
N TYR A 900 36.77 -21.08 -34.60
CA TYR A 900 36.29 -19.75 -34.93
C TYR A 900 36.16 -19.53 -36.43
N GLY A 901 35.22 -18.66 -36.81
CA GLY A 901 35.10 -18.08 -38.15
C GLY A 901 34.64 -16.63 -38.06
N GLY A 902 35.20 -15.74 -38.88
CA GLY A 902 34.80 -14.33 -38.86
C GLY A 902 33.36 -14.06 -39.31
N ILE A 903 32.80 -14.93 -40.15
CA ILE A 903 31.37 -14.93 -40.47
C ILE A 903 30.70 -16.12 -39.79
N VAL A 904 31.08 -17.35 -40.14
CA VAL A 904 30.45 -18.58 -39.61
C VAL A 904 31.51 -19.52 -39.06
N CYS A 905 31.35 -20.09 -37.86
CA CYS A 905 32.31 -21.11 -37.44
C CYS A 905 32.08 -22.43 -38.17
N ILE A 906 30.86 -22.97 -38.17
CA ILE A 906 30.51 -24.21 -38.85
C ILE A 906 29.39 -23.94 -39.86
N ALA A 907 29.65 -24.24 -41.12
CA ALA A 907 28.75 -24.00 -42.24
C ALA A 907 28.49 -25.35 -42.95
N GLU A 908 27.27 -25.88 -42.83
CA GLU A 908 26.81 -27.13 -43.47
C GLU A 908 25.85 -26.76 -44.61
N GLU A 909 26.10 -27.25 -45.83
CA GLU A 909 25.27 -26.93 -47.02
C GLU A 909 24.99 -25.41 -47.14
N THR A 910 26.04 -24.60 -46.99
CA THR A 910 25.93 -23.16 -46.79
C THR A 910 26.80 -22.38 -47.77
N THR A 911 26.20 -21.35 -48.40
CA THR A 911 26.89 -20.42 -49.28
C THR A 911 27.16 -19.10 -48.56
N ILE A 912 28.43 -18.66 -48.52
CA ILE A 912 28.88 -17.40 -47.93
C ILE A 912 29.45 -16.53 -49.05
N THR A 913 28.81 -15.38 -49.30
CA THR A 913 29.11 -14.51 -50.44
C THR A 913 29.37 -13.07 -50.01
N ASN A 914 30.35 -12.41 -50.64
CA ASN A 914 30.59 -10.96 -50.52
C ASN A 914 30.72 -10.43 -49.07
N CYS A 915 31.07 -11.29 -48.12
CA CYS A 915 31.18 -10.90 -46.73
C CYS A 915 32.56 -10.31 -46.42
N THR A 916 32.61 -9.32 -45.52
CA THR A 916 33.85 -8.62 -45.15
C THR A 916 34.16 -8.73 -43.68
N VAL A 917 35.35 -9.21 -43.34
CA VAL A 917 35.80 -9.40 -41.97
C VAL A 917 37.08 -8.62 -41.73
N LYS A 918 37.12 -7.85 -40.63
CA LYS A 918 38.32 -7.20 -40.12
C LYS A 918 38.44 -7.42 -38.61
N GLY A 919 39.46 -8.14 -38.16
CA GLY A 919 39.54 -8.48 -36.74
C GLY A 919 40.72 -9.35 -36.34
N ALA A 920 40.92 -9.50 -35.03
CA ALA A 920 41.92 -10.38 -34.46
C ALA A 920 41.25 -11.58 -33.77
N PHE A 921 41.53 -12.78 -34.26
CA PHE A 921 40.93 -14.03 -33.79
C PHE A 921 42.00 -14.92 -33.18
N SER A 922 41.67 -15.49 -32.04
CA SER A 922 42.60 -16.31 -31.29
C SER A 922 41.86 -17.45 -30.63
N GLY A 923 42.45 -18.64 -30.72
CA GLY A 923 41.85 -19.87 -30.24
C GLY A 923 42.88 -20.83 -29.70
N LYS A 924 42.42 -21.71 -28.81
CA LYS A 924 43.26 -22.74 -28.19
C LYS A 924 42.47 -24.03 -28.13
N SER A 925 43.02 -25.06 -28.75
CA SER A 925 42.45 -26.40 -28.67
C SER A 925 42.41 -26.89 -27.22
N ALA A 926 41.22 -27.33 -26.79
CA ALA A 926 41.04 -28.02 -25.52
C ALA A 926 41.54 -29.48 -25.55
N GLY A 927 41.95 -29.99 -26.72
CA GLY A 927 42.39 -31.36 -26.94
C GLY A 927 41.29 -32.43 -26.86
N SER A 928 40.13 -32.15 -26.28
CA SER A 928 38.95 -33.03 -26.31
C SER A 928 38.02 -32.77 -27.49
N CYS A 929 38.19 -31.63 -28.16
CA CYS A 929 37.41 -31.18 -29.32
C CYS A 929 38.26 -31.11 -30.59
N ILE A 930 37.60 -31.06 -31.75
CA ILE A 930 38.25 -30.71 -33.02
C ILE A 930 38.38 -29.19 -33.05
N PHE A 931 39.54 -28.68 -33.43
CA PHE A 931 39.76 -27.24 -33.61
C PHE A 931 39.77 -26.88 -35.10
N ASN A 932 38.88 -25.99 -35.53
CA ASN A 932 38.90 -25.42 -36.88
C ASN A 932 38.82 -23.90 -36.80
N GLY A 933 39.87 -23.20 -37.25
CA GLY A 933 39.93 -21.74 -37.24
C GLY A 933 40.13 -21.16 -38.64
N GLY A 934 39.31 -20.17 -39.02
CA GLY A 934 39.48 -19.43 -40.27
C GLY A 934 39.04 -17.97 -40.17
N GLY A 935 39.50 -17.14 -41.12
CA GLY A 935 39.15 -15.72 -41.17
C GLY A 935 37.71 -15.46 -41.63
N ILE A 936 37.16 -16.29 -42.52
CA ILE A 936 35.75 -16.24 -42.95
C ILE A 936 34.96 -17.37 -42.32
N ALA A 937 35.42 -18.61 -42.52
CA ALA A 937 34.74 -19.80 -42.01
C ALA A 937 35.67 -20.71 -41.20
N GLY A 938 35.20 -21.28 -40.10
CA GLY A 938 35.96 -22.30 -39.37
C GLY A 938 36.01 -23.62 -40.14
N TYR A 939 34.84 -24.15 -40.47
CA TYR A 939 34.66 -25.40 -41.20
C TYR A 939 33.47 -25.29 -42.17
N ILE A 940 33.70 -25.60 -43.45
CA ILE A 940 32.67 -25.78 -44.46
C ILE A 940 32.46 -27.27 -44.78
N LEU A 941 31.21 -27.75 -44.71
CA LEU A 941 30.80 -29.14 -44.90
C LEU A 941 29.80 -29.28 -46.06
N GLY A 942 29.82 -30.45 -46.71
CA GLY A 942 28.99 -30.71 -47.89
C GLY A 942 29.30 -29.74 -49.04
N GLU A 943 28.30 -29.40 -49.84
CA GLU A 943 28.41 -28.48 -50.98
C GLU A 943 28.51 -26.99 -50.56
N SER A 944 29.15 -26.71 -49.42
CA SER A 944 29.31 -25.35 -48.92
C SER A 944 30.31 -24.53 -49.73
N VAL A 945 30.02 -23.24 -49.91
CA VAL A 945 30.79 -22.34 -50.78
C VAL A 945 31.19 -21.07 -50.05
N VAL A 946 32.43 -20.63 -50.20
CA VAL A 946 32.91 -19.29 -49.83
C VAL A 946 33.31 -18.55 -51.11
N ASP A 947 32.57 -17.50 -51.48
CA ASP A 947 32.74 -16.77 -52.73
C ASP A 947 32.83 -15.25 -52.50
N GLY A 948 33.76 -14.57 -53.16
CA GLY A 948 33.84 -13.09 -53.09
C GLY A 948 34.11 -12.51 -51.69
N CYS A 949 34.53 -13.32 -50.72
CA CYS A 949 34.67 -12.88 -49.32
C CYS A 949 36.06 -12.26 -49.05
N SER A 950 36.13 -11.39 -48.05
CA SER A 950 37.33 -10.61 -47.73
C SER A 950 37.69 -10.66 -46.25
N PHE A 951 38.87 -11.16 -45.89
CA PHE A 951 39.36 -11.16 -44.50
C PHE A 951 40.67 -10.37 -44.34
N PHE A 952 40.74 -9.48 -43.36
CA PHE A 952 42.01 -8.83 -42.98
C PHE A 952 42.19 -8.78 -41.47
N GLY A 953 43.27 -9.38 -40.97
CA GLY A 953 43.62 -9.28 -39.57
C GLY A 953 44.51 -10.40 -39.06
N ASN A 954 44.50 -10.65 -37.75
CA ASN A 954 45.39 -11.61 -37.11
C ASN A 954 44.64 -12.89 -36.74
N LEU A 955 45.11 -14.04 -37.20
CA LEU A 955 44.61 -15.36 -36.82
C LEU A 955 45.66 -16.10 -36.00
N THR A 956 45.29 -16.55 -34.81
CA THR A 956 46.17 -17.32 -33.93
C THR A 956 45.46 -18.59 -33.45
N ALA A 957 46.16 -19.72 -33.47
CA ALA A 957 45.72 -20.98 -32.89
C ALA A 957 46.84 -21.64 -32.09
N SER A 958 46.52 -22.06 -30.87
CA SER A 958 47.37 -22.93 -30.05
C SER A 958 46.83 -24.36 -30.09
N PHE A 959 47.57 -25.25 -30.74
CA PHE A 959 47.25 -26.67 -30.88
C PHE A 959 47.69 -27.48 -29.65
N ASN A 960 47.00 -28.59 -29.36
CA ASN A 960 47.37 -29.45 -28.24
C ASN A 960 48.30 -30.58 -28.73
N ALA A 961 49.56 -30.55 -28.31
CA ALA A 961 50.60 -31.49 -28.76
C ALA A 961 50.34 -32.98 -28.43
N ASN A 962 49.40 -33.29 -27.54
CA ASN A 962 49.22 -34.62 -26.94
C ASN A 962 47.94 -35.37 -27.38
N LYS A 963 47.32 -35.05 -28.54
CA LYS A 963 46.00 -35.62 -28.91
C LYS A 963 45.90 -36.19 -30.33
N GLU A 964 44.95 -37.11 -30.47
CA GLU A 964 44.72 -37.94 -31.67
C GLU A 964 43.92 -37.24 -32.79
N LYS A 965 43.26 -36.10 -32.52
CA LYS A 965 42.25 -35.46 -33.39
C LYS A 965 42.85 -34.45 -34.37
N ASP A 966 42.13 -34.24 -35.48
CA ASP A 966 42.53 -33.30 -36.53
C ASP A 966 42.25 -31.85 -36.12
N GLU A 967 43.23 -30.97 -36.28
CA GLU A 967 43.16 -29.54 -35.93
C GLU A 967 43.64 -28.70 -37.13
N TYR A 968 42.89 -27.67 -37.50
CA TYR A 968 43.15 -26.86 -38.70
C TYR A 968 43.12 -25.37 -38.41
N LEU A 969 44.05 -24.63 -39.02
CA LEU A 969 44.04 -23.16 -39.08
C LEU A 969 44.31 -22.71 -40.52
N GLY A 970 43.39 -21.94 -41.08
CA GLY A 970 43.53 -21.31 -42.40
C GLY A 970 43.22 -19.82 -42.35
N GLY A 971 43.59 -19.12 -43.42
CA GLY A 971 43.45 -17.68 -43.63
C GLY A 971 42.02 -17.30 -43.98
N LEU A 972 41.40 -18.01 -44.93
CA LEU A 972 39.99 -17.85 -45.27
C LEU A 972 39.14 -18.91 -44.57
N VAL A 973 39.50 -20.17 -44.73
CA VAL A 973 38.75 -21.31 -44.19
C VAL A 973 39.66 -22.22 -43.37
N GLY A 974 39.23 -22.60 -42.17
CA GLY A 974 39.98 -23.55 -41.34
C GLY A 974 40.01 -24.94 -41.97
N ARG A 975 38.84 -25.56 -42.16
CA ARG A 975 38.71 -26.86 -42.81
C ARG A 975 37.64 -26.81 -43.90
N ALA A 976 37.91 -27.48 -45.01
CA ALA A 976 36.94 -27.75 -46.06
C ALA A 976 36.91 -29.26 -46.37
N ASP A 977 35.71 -29.82 -46.48
CA ASP A 977 35.52 -31.18 -47.00
C ASP A 977 35.68 -31.23 -48.53
N GLU A 978 35.69 -32.43 -49.11
CA GLU A 978 35.97 -32.67 -50.55
C GLU A 978 35.08 -31.84 -51.48
N ASP A 979 33.80 -31.69 -51.12
CA ASP A 979 32.82 -30.94 -51.91
C ASP A 979 32.79 -29.43 -51.61
N GLY A 980 33.61 -28.97 -50.66
CA GLY A 980 33.67 -27.56 -50.27
C GLY A 980 34.45 -26.72 -51.29
N ILE A 981 33.94 -25.52 -51.60
CA ILE A 981 34.55 -24.62 -52.60
C ILE A 981 34.91 -23.28 -51.98
N ILE A 982 36.15 -22.83 -52.20
CA ILE A 982 36.64 -21.50 -51.81
C ILE A 982 37.07 -20.78 -53.07
N LYS A 983 36.35 -19.72 -53.46
CA LYS A 983 36.63 -19.03 -54.71
C LYS A 983 36.53 -17.52 -54.64
N ASN A 984 37.21 -16.84 -55.56
CA ASN A 984 37.17 -15.39 -55.78
C ASN A 984 37.34 -14.54 -54.50
N SER A 985 37.97 -15.11 -53.47
CA SER A 985 38.02 -14.55 -52.13
C SER A 985 39.42 -14.02 -51.85
N LYS A 986 39.52 -13.05 -50.95
CA LYS A 986 40.78 -12.36 -50.68
C LYS A 986 41.09 -12.29 -49.20
N TYR A 987 42.36 -12.44 -48.84
CA TYR A 987 42.75 -12.33 -47.43
C TYR A 987 44.17 -11.79 -47.20
N GLY A 988 44.39 -11.26 -46.00
CA GLY A 988 45.71 -10.83 -45.53
C GLY A 988 45.77 -10.59 -44.03
N GLY A 989 46.89 -10.02 -43.58
CA GLY A 989 47.24 -9.87 -42.16
C GLY A 989 48.22 -10.95 -41.71
N THR A 990 47.96 -11.64 -40.59
CA THR A 990 48.89 -12.62 -40.02
C THR A 990 48.22 -13.95 -39.69
N VAL A 991 48.92 -15.07 -39.88
CA VAL A 991 48.49 -16.41 -39.46
C VAL A 991 49.57 -17.02 -38.56
N ASN A 992 49.26 -17.25 -37.28
CA ASN A 992 50.21 -17.72 -36.25
C ASN A 992 51.52 -16.91 -36.23
N GLY A 993 51.40 -15.58 -36.34
CA GLY A 993 52.54 -14.66 -36.35
C GLY A 993 53.31 -14.61 -37.68
N VAL A 994 52.89 -15.35 -38.71
CA VAL A 994 53.44 -15.25 -40.07
C VAL A 994 52.70 -14.17 -40.85
N ASP A 995 53.42 -13.17 -41.35
CA ASP A 995 52.87 -12.14 -42.23
C ASP A 995 52.43 -12.75 -43.58
N ILE A 996 51.19 -12.48 -43.97
CA ILE A 996 50.65 -12.86 -45.26
C ILE A 996 50.93 -11.75 -46.27
N THR A 997 51.45 -12.15 -47.42
CA THR A 997 51.89 -11.32 -48.53
C THR A 997 51.43 -11.93 -49.84
N ALA A 998 51.54 -11.18 -50.94
CA ALA A 998 51.27 -11.67 -52.29
C ALA A 998 52.09 -12.93 -52.68
N ASN A 999 53.19 -13.24 -51.98
CA ASN A 999 54.06 -14.36 -52.31
C ASN A 999 53.78 -15.65 -51.52
N ASN A 1000 53.00 -15.60 -50.44
CA ASN A 1000 52.76 -16.75 -49.57
C ASN A 1000 51.29 -17.02 -49.25
N PHE A 1001 50.36 -16.19 -49.72
CA PHE A 1001 48.94 -16.35 -49.40
C PHE A 1001 48.36 -17.70 -49.88
N ASP A 1002 48.76 -18.22 -51.04
CA ASP A 1002 48.23 -19.50 -51.54
C ASP A 1002 48.41 -20.68 -50.57
N LYS A 1003 49.41 -20.61 -49.69
CA LYS A 1003 49.73 -21.68 -48.72
C LYS A 1003 48.79 -21.73 -47.53
N TYR A 1004 48.06 -20.65 -47.25
CA TYR A 1004 47.20 -20.56 -46.07
C TYR A 1004 45.75 -20.24 -46.42
N ILE A 1005 45.30 -20.33 -47.67
CA ILE A 1005 43.88 -20.07 -47.99
C ILE A 1005 42.97 -21.00 -47.18
N GLN A 1006 43.25 -22.29 -47.24
CA GLN A 1006 42.59 -23.33 -46.46
C GLN A 1006 43.56 -23.93 -45.45
N GLY A 1007 43.04 -24.41 -44.32
CA GLY A 1007 43.90 -24.86 -43.23
C GLY A 1007 44.62 -26.17 -43.52
N VAL A 1008 45.76 -26.30 -42.86
CA VAL A 1008 46.58 -27.51 -42.86
C VAL A 1008 46.38 -28.23 -41.53
N ASN A 1009 46.23 -29.54 -41.59
CA ASN A 1009 46.12 -30.39 -40.42
C ASN A 1009 47.42 -30.30 -39.59
N ALA A 1010 47.31 -29.85 -38.34
CA ALA A 1010 48.45 -29.62 -37.46
C ALA A 1010 49.27 -30.89 -37.15
N LYS A 1011 48.66 -32.08 -37.29
CA LYS A 1011 49.28 -33.38 -37.02
C LYS A 1011 49.92 -34.00 -38.26
N THR A 1012 49.20 -34.01 -39.38
CA THR A 1012 49.63 -34.72 -40.59
C THR A 1012 50.34 -33.81 -41.60
N GLY A 1013 50.18 -32.48 -41.47
CA GLY A 1013 50.64 -31.53 -42.48
C GLY A 1013 49.84 -31.59 -43.79
N ALA A 1014 48.75 -32.36 -43.85
CA ALA A 1014 47.89 -32.45 -45.02
C ALA A 1014 46.99 -31.21 -45.11
N ALA A 1015 46.83 -30.65 -46.32
CA ALA A 1015 45.84 -29.63 -46.58
C ALA A 1015 44.42 -30.20 -46.41
N SER A 1016 43.44 -29.33 -46.15
CA SER A 1016 42.02 -29.72 -46.25
C SER A 1016 41.64 -30.11 -47.68
N LEU A 1017 40.48 -30.76 -47.82
CA LEU A 1017 40.11 -31.49 -49.04
C LEU A 1017 39.36 -30.65 -50.08
N GLY A 1018 38.94 -29.44 -49.71
CA GLY A 1018 38.17 -28.56 -50.59
C GLY A 1018 38.94 -27.98 -51.77
N THR A 1019 38.17 -27.47 -52.74
CA THR A 1019 38.67 -26.85 -53.97
C THR A 1019 38.91 -25.35 -53.77
N VAL A 1020 40.06 -24.84 -54.24
CA VAL A 1020 40.43 -23.42 -54.15
C VAL A 1020 40.60 -22.82 -55.54
N GLU A 1021 39.89 -21.72 -55.84
CA GLU A 1021 39.88 -21.09 -57.18
C GLU A 1021 39.98 -19.56 -57.11
N ASN A 1022 40.85 -18.94 -57.92
CA ASN A 1022 40.86 -17.48 -58.12
C ASN A 1022 40.92 -16.62 -56.84
N CYS A 1023 41.49 -17.14 -55.76
CA CYS A 1023 41.70 -16.37 -54.54
C CYS A 1023 42.93 -15.45 -54.68
N SER A 1024 42.97 -14.37 -53.89
CA SER A 1024 44.04 -13.37 -53.96
C SER A 1024 44.46 -12.81 -52.61
N TYR A 1025 45.62 -12.17 -52.57
CA TYR A 1025 46.07 -11.40 -51.42
C TYR A 1025 45.29 -10.08 -51.26
N TRP A 1026 44.98 -9.70 -50.01
CA TRP A 1026 44.38 -8.41 -49.67
C TRP A 1026 45.20 -7.68 -48.59
N ASP A 1027 45.51 -6.40 -48.81
CA ASP A 1027 46.26 -5.54 -47.87
C ASP A 1027 45.36 -4.79 -46.87
N GLY A 1028 44.04 -5.07 -46.89
CA GLY A 1028 43.05 -4.48 -46.02
C GLY A 1028 42.45 -3.16 -46.53
N LYS A 1029 42.90 -2.66 -47.68
CA LYS A 1029 42.41 -1.42 -48.32
C LYS A 1029 41.42 -1.65 -49.46
#